data_AF-A0A852DHU2-F1
#
_entry.id   AF-A0A852DHU2-F1
#
_cell.length_a   1.000
_cell.length_b   1.000
_cell.length_c   1.000
_cell.angle_alpha   90.00
_cell.angle_beta   90.00
_cell.angle_gamma   90.00
#
_symmetry.space_group_name_H-M   'P 1'
#
loop_
_entity.id
_entity.type
_entity.pdbx_description
1 polymer ?
#
loop_
_entity_poly.entity_id
_entity_poly.type
_entity_poly.pdbx_seq_one_letter_code
_entity_poly.pdbx_strand_id
1 'polypeptide(L)'
;KNTCDHFDLNELLQELPRKQKEVLWQRLTQLLTETLMENPVETWHRTGDDKNDDDMEVEIVPEMKQTVAVIQGVAAVVIASIPAVDENVNYKALVECVFILNGILPALSTSEKILQDAIQRVCEMWWEKGLEGKEQLGKTLFVILLRKSLNKAAMGADIVRVWNLHQTLLCFDYDSDESNEVKDLLLQCFMSVKHIKKEEGRRLLSFLFTWNVNFIKMIHGTVKNQLQFFPRSLVECISEVYFRAWKKVSGEFTEVLEYNCIQDFMHHGIHLPRSSSVHSKVREMLSYFHKQSKVRQGVEEMLYRLYQPILWRALKARNSEVRANAAFLFVDAFPVRDPSFTAEEMDSEIQKQFEELFSLLEDPHPVVRSTGILGVTQIISKYWEMIPPTILADLLKKITGDLACDITSADVRCSVFKCLPIILDNKLSHPLLEQLLPATKHSLHDNSEKVRVAFVEMLLKVKATKAAKFWNICPMEHLLSRLEVDSRPVSRRIVNLLLNSFFPSAQPEDVWCERCVTLIQMNPAAARKFYQYAYEFTAPTNIAKLMLTIRRCLNACIQKAMKASLHGSGDEDDDDEDGSEKENTSVLDNVLSVNDVASMASLLEITVILWRSIHKALDHNEDAKEYAIKKFASVLPEYFKVFQDERCMAPLIILASFMPPAAIPTFSCGVVSRLRNIDSGADQNKYSVLIDCLCRWGQVGHIMELACDWLSDSLTPTKNPKTSGRRVRIHVTHESKPDLAIDYIEYLLTHPVNCGCLLSVPKNKLKKLLKILGAAKKFLGSILEGTDSGGWNQATSLRAFSLFCRLTVHLQHKFSEEGEDHLSLLKKTGAWIESQVVPFILASDQEDGISKHSDVSEFIIQAYLTVCKDVVMVGLGNVTFQAHLLEMALQIMQTERGGFCAPVLLCALKEIIEASLNHNTETEEVTNLFHTLQNVFQKILECVAHRLKKEQEKGIQLIHSIQMPLEEFIHALQCCHPTFPAVHQGVLSTLLAAIVAEINCVLQKASSENDLTMPKTLSDLPPLSSSLMAVIMKSANVVRSILNELMECILSEEIEGIFSLTATVFIVIIIKGKHKISLLKDIAPAIQRKLIMCKDAATGESRGTER
;
A
#
# COMPACT_ATOMS: atom_id res chain seq x y z
N LYS A 1 76.95 -14.68 43.09
CA LYS A 1 76.68 -14.22 41.70
C LYS A 1 75.78 -13.00 41.84
N ASN A 2 76.30 -11.83 41.49
CA ASN A 2 75.72 -10.53 41.83
C ASN A 2 74.25 -10.41 41.42
N THR A 3 73.39 -10.23 42.41
CA THR A 3 72.08 -9.58 42.31
C THR A 3 72.33 -8.09 42.09
N CYS A 4 72.38 -7.63 40.84
CA CYS A 4 72.14 -6.22 40.55
C CYS A 4 70.62 -6.01 40.58
N ASP A 5 70.16 -5.06 41.38
CA ASP A 5 68.78 -4.59 41.36
C ASP A 5 68.37 -4.18 39.94
N HIS A 6 67.12 -4.46 39.56
CA HIS A 6 66.56 -4.03 38.28
C HIS A 6 66.59 -2.50 38.20
N PHE A 7 67.14 -1.94 37.11
CA PHE A 7 67.15 -0.51 36.88
C PHE A 7 65.71 0.01 36.64
N ASP A 8 65.14 0.71 37.62
CA ASP A 8 63.88 1.44 37.47
C ASP A 8 64.16 2.93 37.33
N LEU A 9 63.88 3.45 36.13
CA LEU A 9 64.07 4.86 35.79
C LEU A 9 63.20 5.79 36.65
N ASN A 10 61.99 5.37 37.03
CA ASN A 10 61.09 6.18 37.84
C ASN A 10 61.59 6.28 39.28
N GLU A 11 62.05 5.16 39.85
CA GLU A 11 62.64 5.12 41.19
C GLU A 11 63.91 5.98 41.26
N LEU A 12 64.80 5.82 40.28
CA LEU A 12 66.02 6.62 40.18
C LEU A 12 65.73 8.12 40.12
N LEU A 13 64.77 8.53 39.28
CA LEU A 13 64.40 9.94 39.14
C LEU A 13 63.73 10.50 40.40
N GLN A 14 63.05 9.69 41.19
CA GLN A 14 62.51 10.15 42.47
C GLN A 14 63.64 10.39 43.50
N GLU A 15 64.59 9.46 43.61
CA GLU A 15 65.69 9.47 44.58
C GLU A 15 66.84 10.44 44.24
N LEU A 16 66.94 10.90 42.97
CA LEU A 16 67.99 11.82 42.54
C LEU A 16 67.96 13.16 43.32
N PRO A 17 69.11 13.62 43.88
CA PRO A 17 69.22 14.94 44.50
C PRO A 17 68.84 16.07 43.53
N ARG A 18 68.26 17.16 44.04
CA ARG A 18 67.74 18.30 43.24
C ARG A 18 68.71 18.79 42.17
N LYS A 19 69.97 19.06 42.55
CA LYS A 19 71.00 19.53 41.60
C LYS A 19 71.31 18.52 40.49
N GLN A 20 71.21 17.23 40.77
CA GLN A 20 71.46 16.19 39.76
C GLN A 20 70.28 16.06 38.79
N LYS A 21 69.03 16.28 39.25
CA LYS A 21 67.85 16.39 38.38
C LYS A 21 68.00 17.56 37.39
N GLU A 22 68.40 18.72 37.90
CA GLU A 22 68.62 19.92 37.07
C GLU A 22 69.69 19.69 35.99
N VAL A 23 70.84 19.10 36.37
CA VAL A 23 71.92 18.77 35.43
C VAL A 23 71.45 17.73 34.41
N LEU A 24 70.67 16.73 34.82
CA LEU A 24 70.10 15.75 33.90
C LEU A 24 69.20 16.42 32.86
N TRP A 25 68.29 17.28 33.27
CA TRP A 25 67.38 17.98 32.35
C TRP A 25 68.13 18.92 31.40
N GLN A 26 69.16 19.61 31.86
CA GLN A 26 70.04 20.42 30.99
C GLN A 26 70.72 19.55 29.93
N ARG A 27 71.29 18.41 30.33
CA ARG A 27 71.94 17.47 29.40
C ARG A 27 70.96 16.83 28.42
N LEU A 28 69.75 16.50 28.87
CA LEU A 28 68.69 15.98 27.99
C LEU A 28 68.26 17.00 26.94
N THR A 29 68.12 18.26 27.34
CA THR A 29 67.78 19.37 26.44
C THR A 29 68.90 19.57 25.42
N GLN A 30 70.15 19.60 25.87
CA GLN A 30 71.32 19.68 25.00
C GLN A 30 71.37 18.52 24.00
N LEU A 31 71.19 17.28 24.47
CA LEU A 31 71.16 16.09 23.63
C LEU A 31 70.06 16.18 22.56
N LEU A 32 68.85 16.60 22.94
CA LEU A 32 67.74 16.75 22.02
C LEU A 32 68.04 17.82 20.96
N THR A 33 68.58 18.96 21.37
CA THR A 33 68.96 20.05 20.46
C THR A 33 70.08 19.63 19.52
N GLU A 34 71.15 19.01 20.02
CA GLU A 34 72.27 18.51 19.19
C GLU A 34 71.77 17.48 18.17
N THR A 35 70.92 16.55 18.59
CA THR A 35 70.31 15.54 17.71
C THR A 35 69.48 16.18 16.59
N LEU A 36 68.69 17.22 16.91
CA LEU A 36 67.89 17.95 15.91
C LEU A 36 68.73 18.86 15.01
N MET A 37 69.89 19.33 15.47
CA MET A 37 70.83 20.09 14.63
C MET A 37 71.59 19.19 13.66
N GLU A 38 71.93 17.97 14.09
CA GLU A 38 72.54 16.93 13.24
C GLU A 38 71.56 16.42 12.17
N ASN A 39 70.26 16.34 12.50
CA ASN A 39 69.20 15.92 11.57
C ASN A 39 67.96 16.84 11.66
N PRO A 40 67.96 17.99 10.96
CA PRO A 40 66.89 18.99 11.02
C PRO A 40 65.52 18.47 10.60
N VAL A 41 64.45 18.96 11.23
CA VAL A 41 63.08 18.48 11.02
C VAL A 41 62.63 18.63 9.55
N GLU A 42 63.14 19.63 8.82
CA GLU A 42 62.82 19.87 7.41
C GLU A 42 63.35 18.79 6.45
N THR A 43 64.31 17.96 6.89
CA THR A 43 64.86 16.86 6.08
C THR A 43 64.05 15.57 6.23
N TRP A 44 63.21 15.45 7.26
CA TRP A 44 62.45 14.23 7.60
C TRP A 44 61.40 13.83 6.55
N HIS A 45 61.01 14.76 5.67
CA HIS A 45 60.03 14.53 4.60
C HIS A 45 60.61 14.65 3.18
N ARG A 46 61.94 14.80 3.02
CA ARG A 46 62.58 14.90 1.69
C ARG A 46 62.88 13.54 1.08
N THR A 47 61.84 12.74 0.82
CA THR A 47 61.88 11.66 -0.19
C THR A 47 60.46 11.28 -0.56
N GLY A 48 60.02 11.62 -1.78
CA GLY A 48 58.85 10.98 -2.41
C GLY A 48 57.66 11.87 -2.79
N ASP A 49 57.89 13.05 -3.37
CA ASP A 49 56.92 13.61 -4.34
C ASP A 49 57.21 12.97 -5.70
N ASP A 50 56.86 11.69 -5.88
CA ASP A 50 56.53 11.18 -7.21
C ASP A 50 55.66 9.93 -7.09
N LYS A 51 54.59 9.95 -7.87
CA LYS A 51 53.56 8.93 -7.96
C LYS A 51 54.17 7.58 -8.35
N ASN A 52 53.91 6.55 -7.55
CA ASN A 52 53.32 5.27 -8.00
C ASN A 52 53.08 4.36 -6.79
N ASP A 53 51.84 3.86 -6.71
CA ASP A 53 51.51 2.63 -5.98
C ASP A 53 52.35 1.50 -6.58
N ASP A 54 53.39 1.08 -5.88
CA ASP A 54 53.86 -0.30 -5.90
C ASP A 54 54.63 -0.58 -4.61
N ASP A 55 54.27 -1.72 -4.01
CA ASP A 55 54.61 -2.21 -2.68
C ASP A 55 56.11 -2.61 -2.60
N MET A 56 57.00 -1.62 -2.59
CA MET A 56 58.44 -1.80 -2.39
C MET A 56 58.88 -1.00 -1.15
N GLU A 57 59.23 -1.71 -0.08
CA GLU A 57 59.83 -1.17 1.14
C GLU A 57 61.05 -0.31 0.79
N VAL A 58 60.88 1.02 0.79
CA VAL A 58 62.00 1.97 0.73
C VAL A 58 62.73 1.85 2.07
N GLU A 59 63.98 1.38 2.04
CA GLU A 59 64.87 1.34 3.19
C GLU A 59 64.94 2.73 3.86
N ILE A 60 64.29 2.86 5.00
CA ILE A 60 64.41 4.02 5.90
C ILE A 60 65.89 4.20 6.22
N VAL A 61 66.44 5.37 5.88
CA VAL A 61 67.83 5.77 6.13
C VAL A 61 68.20 5.46 7.60
N PRO A 62 69.28 4.70 7.89
CA PRO A 62 69.66 4.28 9.25
C PRO A 62 69.79 5.44 10.24
N GLU A 63 70.20 6.61 9.75
CA GLU A 63 70.36 7.85 10.53
C GLU A 63 69.03 8.34 11.10
N MET A 64 67.92 8.25 10.35
CA MET A 64 66.60 8.68 10.83
C MET A 64 66.04 7.74 11.91
N LYS A 65 66.29 6.41 11.80
CA LYS A 65 65.94 5.45 12.86
C LYS A 65 66.69 5.74 14.15
N GLN A 66 67.96 6.11 14.06
CA GLN A 66 68.76 6.48 15.22
C GLN A 66 68.28 7.79 15.85
N THR A 67 67.99 8.82 15.05
CA THR A 67 67.39 10.08 15.51
C THR A 67 66.07 9.83 16.26
N VAL A 68 65.14 9.08 15.68
CA VAL A 68 63.85 8.74 16.31
C VAL A 68 64.05 7.99 17.63
N ALA A 69 64.96 7.02 17.68
CA ALA A 69 65.25 6.26 18.89
C ALA A 69 65.81 7.15 20.03
N VAL A 70 66.69 8.10 19.70
CA VAL A 70 67.22 9.07 20.68
C VAL A 70 66.11 9.97 21.21
N ILE A 71 65.30 10.56 20.33
CA ILE A 71 64.17 11.42 20.74
C ILE A 71 63.16 10.62 21.57
N GLN A 72 62.90 9.36 21.22
CA GLN A 72 62.03 8.47 22.00
C GLN A 72 62.62 8.18 23.39
N GLY A 73 63.93 7.97 23.49
CA GLY A 73 64.64 7.84 24.76
C GLY A 73 64.52 9.10 25.61
N VAL A 74 64.70 10.28 25.01
CA VAL A 74 64.49 11.58 25.67
C VAL A 74 63.06 11.69 26.19
N ALA A 75 62.05 11.41 25.35
CA ALA A 75 60.65 11.43 25.75
C ALA A 75 60.35 10.48 26.91
N ALA A 76 60.94 9.28 26.93
CA ALA A 76 60.79 8.33 28.04
C ALA A 76 61.37 8.87 29.37
N VAL A 77 62.53 9.51 29.34
CA VAL A 77 63.14 10.15 30.53
C VAL A 77 62.33 11.37 30.98
N VAL A 78 61.77 12.13 30.04
CA VAL A 78 60.86 13.25 30.33
C VAL A 78 59.59 12.75 31.02
N ILE A 79 58.95 11.70 30.49
CA ILE A 79 57.76 11.07 31.10
C ILE A 79 58.04 10.67 32.55
N ALA A 80 59.16 9.99 32.79
CA ALA A 80 59.57 9.55 34.11
C ALA A 80 59.98 10.71 35.04
N SER A 81 60.36 11.87 34.47
CA SER A 81 60.72 13.07 35.23
C SER A 81 59.51 13.85 35.75
N ILE A 82 58.38 13.85 35.04
CA ILE A 82 57.18 14.64 35.39
C ILE A 82 56.69 14.40 36.84
N PRO A 83 56.56 13.14 37.32
CA PRO A 83 56.16 12.88 38.71
C PRO A 83 57.15 13.45 39.74
N ALA A 84 58.44 13.50 39.40
CA ALA A 84 59.53 13.94 40.26
C ALA A 84 59.74 15.47 40.29
N VAL A 85 58.95 16.24 39.53
CA VAL A 85 58.93 17.72 39.59
C VAL A 85 58.15 18.18 40.83
N ASP A 86 58.81 19.00 41.65
CA ASP A 86 58.25 19.67 42.83
C ASP A 86 58.61 21.17 42.85
N GLU A 87 57.95 21.95 43.70
CA GLU A 87 58.07 23.43 43.76
C GLU A 87 59.50 23.95 44.04
N ASN A 88 60.40 23.10 44.55
CA ASN A 88 61.74 23.49 44.99
C ASN A 88 62.85 23.14 43.99
N VAL A 89 62.53 22.64 42.80
CA VAL A 89 63.51 22.26 41.77
C VAL A 89 63.36 23.16 40.55
N ASN A 90 64.46 23.69 40.01
CA ASN A 90 64.41 24.50 38.81
C ASN A 90 64.28 23.63 37.55
N TYR A 91 63.06 23.48 37.04
CA TYR A 91 62.75 22.63 35.88
C TYR A 91 62.72 23.39 34.54
N LYS A 92 63.25 24.62 34.43
CA LYS A 92 63.21 25.41 33.18
C LYS A 92 63.81 24.69 31.96
N ALA A 93 64.92 23.97 32.15
CA ALA A 93 65.51 23.16 31.07
C ALA A 93 64.55 22.04 30.62
N LEU A 94 63.84 21.42 31.56
CA LEU A 94 62.81 20.42 31.23
C LEU A 94 61.63 21.03 30.47
N VAL A 95 61.22 22.26 30.81
CA VAL A 95 60.19 23.01 30.05
C VAL A 95 60.62 23.20 28.60
N GLU A 96 61.85 23.69 28.38
CA GLU A 96 62.43 23.89 27.04
C GLU A 96 62.48 22.58 26.25
N CYS A 97 62.94 21.50 26.88
CA CYS A 97 62.96 20.16 26.28
C CYS A 97 61.56 19.72 25.83
N VAL A 98 60.53 19.90 26.66
CA VAL A 98 59.16 19.54 26.32
C VAL A 98 58.59 20.41 25.19
N PHE A 99 58.92 21.70 25.16
CA PHE A 99 58.51 22.56 24.04
C PHE A 99 59.15 22.15 22.71
N ILE A 100 60.43 21.76 22.73
CA ILE A 100 61.10 21.21 21.55
C ILE A 100 60.40 19.91 21.11
N LEU A 101 60.11 19.00 22.04
CA LEU A 101 59.36 17.75 21.76
C LEU A 101 57.95 18.03 21.18
N ASN A 102 57.25 19.06 21.67
CA ASN A 102 55.95 19.45 21.12
C ASN A 102 56.08 20.08 19.73
N GLY A 103 57.14 20.85 19.49
CA GLY A 103 57.41 21.50 18.21
C GLY A 103 57.71 20.52 17.06
N ILE A 104 58.31 19.36 17.36
CA ILE A 104 58.59 18.31 16.37
C ILE A 104 57.35 17.46 16.03
N LEU A 105 56.34 17.45 16.89
CA LEU A 105 55.17 16.56 16.79
C LEU A 105 54.41 16.69 15.46
N PRO A 106 54.17 17.90 14.90
CA PRO A 106 53.50 18.05 13.60
C PRO A 106 54.30 17.51 12.40
N ALA A 107 55.62 17.36 12.54
CA ALA A 107 56.52 16.92 11.48
C ALA A 107 56.86 15.42 11.52
N LEU A 108 56.26 14.67 12.45
CA LEU A 108 56.43 13.21 12.50
C LEU A 108 55.49 12.53 11.51
N SER A 109 56.02 11.61 10.70
CA SER A 109 55.23 10.77 9.79
C SER A 109 54.35 9.77 10.55
N THR A 110 53.33 9.23 9.88
CA THR A 110 52.45 8.19 10.43
C THR A 110 53.17 6.86 10.75
N SER A 111 54.38 6.63 10.21
CA SER A 111 55.22 5.46 10.55
C SER A 111 55.74 5.53 11.98
N GLU A 112 55.97 6.73 12.53
CA GLU A 112 56.59 6.93 13.85
C GLU A 112 55.56 7.00 15.00
N LYS A 113 54.59 6.09 14.95
CA LYS A 113 53.46 6.06 15.91
C LYS A 113 53.91 5.96 17.36
N ILE A 114 54.99 5.22 17.64
CA ILE A 114 55.49 5.02 19.01
C ILE A 114 56.03 6.34 19.59
N LEU A 115 56.78 7.10 18.79
CA LEU A 115 57.30 8.40 19.21
C LEU A 115 56.17 9.43 19.35
N GLN A 116 55.24 9.47 18.40
CA GLN A 116 54.05 10.32 18.50
C GLN A 116 53.24 10.04 19.77
N ASP A 117 52.99 8.77 20.09
CA ASP A 117 52.26 8.37 21.30
C ASP A 117 53.05 8.73 22.58
N ALA A 118 54.39 8.63 22.56
CA ALA A 118 55.24 9.04 23.68
C ALA A 118 55.18 10.55 23.93
N ILE A 119 55.30 11.38 22.89
CA ILE A 119 55.22 12.84 23.01
C ILE A 119 53.80 13.27 23.42
N GLN A 120 52.74 12.65 22.87
CA GLN A 120 51.38 12.90 23.32
C GLN A 120 51.22 12.60 24.83
N ARG A 121 51.81 11.49 25.31
CA ARG A 121 51.79 11.14 26.73
C ARG A 121 52.56 12.13 27.60
N VAL A 122 53.68 12.69 27.12
CA VAL A 122 54.35 13.82 27.77
C VAL A 122 53.38 14.98 27.94
N CYS A 123 52.72 15.42 26.87
CA CYS A 123 51.77 16.53 26.92
C CYS A 123 50.56 16.25 27.84
N GLU A 124 50.03 15.02 27.85
CA GLU A 124 48.96 14.59 28.75
C GLU A 124 49.38 14.71 30.22
N MET A 125 50.51 14.11 30.58
CA MET A 125 51.01 14.12 31.96
C MET A 125 51.41 15.54 32.41
N TRP A 126 51.93 16.36 31.48
CA TRP A 126 52.28 17.76 31.75
C TRP A 126 51.03 18.59 32.08
N TRP A 127 49.94 18.37 31.33
CA TRP A 127 48.65 18.99 31.58
C TRP A 127 48.06 18.56 32.93
N GLU A 128 48.03 17.26 33.22
CA GLU A 128 47.49 16.70 34.47
C GLU A 128 48.25 17.20 35.70
N LYS A 129 49.58 17.34 35.61
CA LYS A 129 50.41 17.87 36.70
C LYS A 129 50.27 19.37 36.88
N GLY A 130 49.78 20.11 35.88
CA GLY A 130 49.53 21.55 35.96
C GLY A 130 50.81 22.41 35.88
N LEU A 131 51.83 21.95 35.17
CA LEU A 131 53.15 22.60 35.08
C LEU A 131 53.15 23.85 34.19
N GLU A 132 54.22 24.65 34.27
CA GLU A 132 54.41 25.85 33.44
C GLU A 132 54.34 25.53 31.94
N GLY A 133 53.65 26.37 31.16
CA GLY A 133 53.51 26.19 29.71
C GLY A 133 52.46 25.16 29.28
N LYS A 134 51.69 24.58 30.22
CA LYS A 134 50.67 23.56 29.92
C LYS A 134 49.63 24.02 28.89
N GLU A 135 49.31 25.31 28.81
CA GLU A 135 48.31 25.84 27.90
C GLU A 135 48.70 25.58 26.45
N GLN A 136 49.94 25.85 26.06
CA GLN A 136 50.42 25.65 24.70
C GLN A 136 50.52 24.17 24.34
N LEU A 137 51.05 23.34 25.26
CA LEU A 137 51.16 21.89 25.07
C LEU A 137 49.79 21.22 24.99
N GLY A 138 48.87 21.66 25.85
CA GLY A 138 47.48 21.23 25.86
C GLY A 138 46.80 21.55 24.52
N LYS A 139 46.94 22.79 24.00
CA LYS A 139 46.35 23.21 22.73
C LYS A 139 46.75 22.28 21.58
N THR A 140 48.04 22.03 21.41
CA THR A 140 48.55 21.14 20.36
C THR A 140 47.98 19.73 20.50
N LEU A 141 48.02 19.18 21.71
CA LEU A 141 47.51 17.83 21.99
C LEU A 141 45.99 17.73 21.76
N PHE A 142 45.22 18.73 22.17
CA PHE A 142 43.76 18.75 22.03
C PHE A 142 43.33 18.68 20.56
N VAL A 143 43.99 19.45 19.67
CA VAL A 143 43.74 19.42 18.23
C VAL A 143 44.05 18.03 17.64
N ILE A 144 45.18 17.42 18.03
CA ILE A 144 45.56 16.08 17.58
C ILE A 144 44.52 15.03 18.00
N LEU A 145 44.10 15.06 19.27
CA LEU A 145 43.10 14.12 19.78
C LEU A 145 41.72 14.32 19.14
N LEU A 146 41.32 15.57 18.87
CA LEU A 146 40.10 15.85 18.12
C LEU A 146 40.14 15.23 16.73
N ARG A 147 41.20 15.47 15.94
CA ARG A 147 41.38 14.85 14.62
C ARG A 147 41.34 13.32 14.70
N LYS A 148 42.05 12.74 15.68
CA LYS A 148 42.07 11.29 15.90
C LYS A 148 40.69 10.72 16.22
N SER A 149 39.92 11.41 17.07
CA SER A 149 38.57 10.97 17.49
C SER A 149 37.53 10.98 16.36
N LEU A 150 37.76 11.79 15.31
CA LEU A 150 36.88 11.89 14.14
C LEU A 150 37.23 10.89 13.03
N ASN A 151 38.38 10.22 13.12
CA ASN A 151 38.80 9.23 12.13
C ASN A 151 37.84 8.01 12.11
N LYS A 152 37.71 7.36 10.95
CA LYS A 152 36.95 6.11 10.79
C LYS A 152 37.40 5.02 11.76
N ALA A 153 38.70 4.94 12.06
CA ALA A 153 39.28 3.97 13.00
C ALA A 153 39.15 4.37 14.49
N ALA A 154 38.60 5.55 14.82
CA ALA A 154 38.52 6.02 16.21
C ALA A 154 37.73 5.07 17.12
N MET A 155 38.24 4.84 18.32
CA MET A 155 37.61 4.03 19.36
C MET A 155 36.97 4.91 20.43
N GLY A 156 36.11 4.31 21.28
CA GLY A 156 35.52 5.03 22.40
C GLY A 156 36.54 5.60 23.39
N ALA A 157 37.73 4.98 23.49
CA ALA A 157 38.84 5.46 24.32
C ALA A 157 39.41 6.80 23.83
N ASP A 158 39.42 7.05 22.52
CA ASP A 158 39.90 8.31 21.97
C ASP A 158 38.98 9.48 22.39
N ILE A 159 37.67 9.25 22.43
CA ILE A 159 36.67 10.23 22.90
C ILE A 159 36.85 10.53 24.39
N VAL A 160 37.17 9.51 25.20
CA VAL A 160 37.46 9.68 26.63
C VAL A 160 38.70 10.56 26.82
N ARG A 161 39.76 10.36 26.02
CA ARG A 161 40.97 11.20 26.07
C ARG A 161 40.66 12.65 25.72
N VAL A 162 39.87 12.90 24.67
CA VAL A 162 39.41 14.27 24.34
C VAL A 162 38.63 14.88 25.50
N TRP A 163 37.71 14.13 26.11
CA TRP A 163 36.97 14.61 27.28
C TRP A 163 37.89 14.93 28.46
N ASN A 164 38.93 14.15 28.75
CA ASN A 164 39.85 14.45 29.85
C ASN A 164 40.59 15.78 29.65
N LEU A 165 40.82 16.19 28.40
CA LEU A 165 41.47 17.45 28.03
C LEU A 165 40.50 18.59 27.65
N HIS A 166 39.19 18.43 27.88
CA HIS A 166 38.19 19.43 27.45
C HIS A 166 38.44 20.86 27.96
N GLN A 167 39.04 21.01 29.15
CA GLN A 167 39.33 22.31 29.75
C GLN A 167 40.34 23.14 28.94
N THR A 168 41.19 22.48 28.15
CA THR A 168 42.12 23.14 27.22
C THR A 168 41.40 24.05 26.23
N LEU A 169 40.13 23.76 25.90
CA LEU A 169 39.34 24.61 25.03
C LEU A 169 39.27 26.06 25.52
N LEU A 170 39.27 26.28 26.84
CA LEU A 170 39.22 27.61 27.44
C LEU A 170 40.51 28.42 27.21
N CYS A 171 41.60 27.78 26.79
CA CYS A 171 42.84 28.47 26.44
C CYS A 171 42.83 29.04 25.01
N PHE A 172 41.89 28.62 24.16
CA PHE A 172 41.75 29.13 22.79
C PHE A 172 40.96 30.45 22.79
N ASP A 173 41.52 31.47 22.15
CA ASP A 173 40.80 32.71 21.87
C ASP A 173 39.81 32.45 20.73
N TYR A 174 38.53 32.73 20.97
CA TYR A 174 37.49 32.45 19.98
C TYR A 174 37.65 33.30 18.72
N ASP A 175 38.11 34.54 18.83
CA ASP A 175 38.18 35.47 17.69
C ASP A 175 39.49 35.35 16.90
N SER A 176 40.42 34.47 17.32
CA SER A 176 41.68 34.25 16.59
C SER A 176 41.52 33.32 15.39
N ASP A 177 42.32 33.54 14.35
CA ASP A 177 42.35 32.70 13.14
C ASP A 177 42.85 31.29 13.44
N GLU A 178 43.74 31.14 14.44
CA GLU A 178 44.26 29.85 14.92
C GLU A 178 43.13 28.92 15.43
N SER A 179 42.02 29.50 15.89
CA SER A 179 40.89 28.74 16.41
C SER A 179 39.90 28.28 15.34
N ASN A 180 40.06 28.70 14.07
CA ASN A 180 39.13 28.32 13.00
C ASN A 180 39.15 26.81 12.76
N GLU A 181 40.33 26.18 12.75
CA GLU A 181 40.42 24.73 12.63
C GLU A 181 39.73 24.02 13.80
N VAL A 182 39.93 24.51 15.02
CA VAL A 182 39.33 23.93 16.22
C VAL A 182 37.81 24.02 16.17
N LYS A 183 37.26 25.17 15.75
CA LYS A 183 35.81 25.34 15.53
C LYS A 183 35.28 24.28 14.57
N ASP A 184 35.94 24.07 13.43
CA ASP A 184 35.51 23.09 12.42
C ASP A 184 35.54 21.65 12.95
N LEU A 185 36.61 21.26 13.64
CA LEU A 185 36.73 19.93 14.26
C LEU A 185 35.65 19.71 15.34
N LEU A 186 35.38 20.72 16.16
CA LEU A 186 34.34 20.65 17.19
C LEU A 186 32.93 20.53 16.58
N LEU A 187 32.64 21.22 15.48
CA LEU A 187 31.37 21.08 14.77
C LEU A 187 31.23 19.68 14.13
N GLN A 188 32.30 19.11 13.60
CA GLN A 188 32.31 17.73 13.10
C GLN A 188 32.00 16.71 14.21
N CYS A 189 32.30 16.99 15.47
CA CYS A 189 31.91 16.12 16.59
C CYS A 189 30.38 16.01 16.72
N PHE A 190 29.61 17.05 16.38
CA PHE A 190 28.14 16.99 16.32
C PHE A 190 27.61 16.22 15.12
N MET A 191 28.45 15.90 14.14
CA MET A 191 28.11 15.04 13.00
C MET A 191 28.46 13.57 13.28
N SER A 192 29.29 13.31 14.30
CA SER A 192 29.85 12.00 14.61
C SER A 192 28.90 11.17 15.48
N VAL A 193 28.35 10.10 14.91
CA VAL A 193 27.52 9.13 15.65
C VAL A 193 28.26 8.54 16.86
N LYS A 194 29.59 8.37 16.77
CA LYS A 194 30.42 7.85 17.88
C LYS A 194 30.42 8.81 19.07
N HIS A 195 30.59 10.11 18.83
CA HIS A 195 30.54 11.15 19.86
C HIS A 195 29.16 11.24 20.50
N ILE A 196 28.09 11.24 19.69
CA ILE A 196 26.72 11.38 20.21
C ILE A 196 26.30 10.15 21.05
N LYS A 197 26.69 8.93 20.66
CA LYS A 197 26.34 7.70 21.39
C LYS A 197 27.16 7.48 22.65
N LYS A 198 28.41 7.94 22.72
CA LYS A 198 29.28 7.77 23.87
C LYS A 198 28.96 8.80 24.96
N GLU A 199 28.95 8.39 26.23
CA GLU A 199 28.60 9.25 27.37
C GLU A 199 29.58 10.44 27.52
N GLU A 200 30.88 10.17 27.45
CA GLU A 200 31.93 11.20 27.51
C GLU A 200 31.85 12.15 26.31
N GLY A 201 31.45 11.63 25.15
CA GLY A 201 31.16 12.45 23.96
C GLY A 201 29.98 13.39 24.19
N ARG A 202 28.85 12.92 24.75
CA ARG A 202 27.74 13.81 25.14
C ARG A 202 28.14 14.86 26.17
N ARG A 203 28.98 14.50 27.15
CA ARG A 203 29.52 15.46 28.14
C ARG A 203 30.34 16.55 27.46
N LEU A 204 31.20 16.18 26.50
CA LEU A 204 31.98 17.11 25.68
C LEU A 204 31.05 18.02 24.89
N LEU A 205 30.15 17.45 24.09
CA LEU A 205 29.23 18.22 23.24
C LEU A 205 28.38 19.20 24.05
N SER A 206 27.90 18.83 25.24
CA SER A 206 27.19 19.74 26.13
C SER A 206 28.07 20.84 26.71
N PHE A 207 29.35 20.56 26.97
CA PHE A 207 30.32 21.56 27.43
C PHE A 207 30.62 22.61 26.35
N LEU A 208 30.60 22.25 25.07
CA LEU A 208 30.89 23.21 23.99
C LEU A 208 29.92 24.40 23.93
N PHE A 209 28.71 24.26 24.48
CA PHE A 209 27.75 25.36 24.61
C PHE A 209 28.18 26.44 25.60
N THR A 210 29.16 26.18 26.47
CA THR A 210 29.66 27.16 27.45
C THR A 210 30.87 27.95 26.95
N TRP A 211 31.36 27.71 25.73
CA TRP A 211 32.59 28.32 25.24
C TRP A 211 32.39 29.73 24.68
N ASN A 212 31.43 29.92 23.77
CA ASN A 212 31.12 31.22 23.18
C ASN A 212 29.67 31.27 22.66
N VAL A 213 28.98 32.40 22.84
CA VAL A 213 27.57 32.59 22.44
C VAL A 213 27.34 32.48 20.93
N ASN A 214 28.30 32.92 20.11
CA ASN A 214 28.21 32.77 18.65
C ASN A 214 28.44 31.31 18.23
N PHE A 215 29.27 30.58 18.97
CA PHE A 215 29.49 29.16 18.71
C PHE A 215 28.23 28.32 18.96
N ILE A 216 27.38 28.68 19.95
CA ILE A 216 26.07 28.04 20.15
C ILE A 216 25.23 28.07 18.86
N LYS A 217 25.20 29.22 18.17
CA LYS A 217 24.45 29.39 16.92
C LYS A 217 25.03 28.51 15.81
N MET A 218 26.36 28.39 15.72
CA MET A 218 27.02 27.49 14.78
C MET A 218 26.70 26.02 15.07
N ILE A 219 26.78 25.60 16.35
CA ILE A 219 26.41 24.25 16.78
C ILE A 219 24.97 23.93 16.35
N HIS A 220 24.04 24.85 16.63
CA HIS A 220 22.64 24.65 16.30
C HIS A 220 22.39 24.58 14.79
N GLY A 221 23.03 25.43 14.00
CA GLY A 221 23.02 25.34 12.53
C GLY A 221 23.51 23.98 12.02
N THR A 222 24.63 23.49 12.58
CA THR A 222 25.19 22.18 12.24
C THR A 222 24.23 21.04 12.57
N VAL A 223 23.66 21.03 13.79
CA VAL A 223 22.69 19.99 14.20
C VAL A 223 21.45 20.00 13.30
N LYS A 224 20.92 21.18 12.96
CA LYS A 224 19.77 21.30 12.04
C LYS A 224 20.07 20.72 10.67
N ASN A 225 21.22 21.04 10.09
CA ASN A 225 21.62 20.54 8.77
C ASN A 225 21.82 19.01 8.76
N GLN A 226 22.23 18.44 9.89
CA GLN A 226 22.43 16.99 10.02
C GLN A 226 21.17 16.21 10.41
N LEU A 227 20.13 16.88 10.92
CA LEU A 227 18.97 16.20 11.50
C LEU A 227 18.27 15.28 10.51
N GLN A 228 18.27 15.61 9.21
CA GLN A 228 17.71 14.73 8.17
C GLN A 228 18.44 13.40 8.01
N PHE A 229 19.75 13.34 8.29
CA PHE A 229 20.59 12.16 8.12
C PHE A 229 20.65 11.27 9.37
N PHE A 230 20.32 11.81 10.55
CA PHE A 230 20.38 11.03 11.77
C PHE A 230 19.25 10.01 11.90
N PRO A 231 19.53 8.79 12.38
CA PRO A 231 18.47 7.86 12.73
C PRO A 231 17.70 8.35 13.95
N ARG A 232 16.44 7.95 14.05
CA ARG A 232 15.52 8.38 15.12
C ARG A 232 16.08 8.16 16.53
N SER A 233 16.68 6.99 16.77
CA SER A 233 17.32 6.63 18.04
C SER A 233 18.45 7.56 18.49
N LEU A 234 19.09 8.28 17.57
CA LEU A 234 20.16 9.22 17.90
C LEU A 234 19.61 10.58 18.36
N VAL A 235 18.40 10.93 17.94
CA VAL A 235 17.76 12.22 18.27
C VAL A 235 17.60 12.38 19.77
N GLU A 236 17.24 11.33 20.49
CA GLU A 236 17.12 11.34 21.96
C GLU A 236 18.46 11.72 22.64
N CYS A 237 19.59 11.18 22.14
CA CYS A 237 20.93 11.54 22.65
C CYS A 237 21.29 13.01 22.37
N ILE A 238 20.91 13.54 21.21
CA ILE A 238 21.16 14.96 20.89
C ILE A 238 20.28 15.85 21.78
N SER A 239 19.04 15.44 22.03
CA SER A 239 18.11 16.15 22.93
C SER A 239 18.66 16.23 24.34
N GLU A 240 19.24 15.14 24.83
CA GLU A 240 19.97 15.10 26.09
C GLU A 240 21.16 16.08 26.11
N VAL A 241 21.93 16.19 25.02
CA VAL A 241 23.04 17.13 24.91
C VAL A 241 22.58 18.58 25.10
N TYR A 242 21.50 18.98 24.41
CA TYR A 242 20.90 20.30 24.57
C TYR A 242 20.37 20.53 25.98
N PHE A 243 19.69 19.54 26.56
CA PHE A 243 19.16 19.65 27.92
C PHE A 243 20.26 19.79 28.98
N ARG A 244 21.34 19.01 28.86
CA ARG A 244 22.51 19.11 29.73
C ARG A 244 23.24 20.44 29.57
N ALA A 245 23.33 20.97 28.35
CA ALA A 245 23.87 22.29 28.09
C ALA A 245 23.04 23.39 28.76
N TRP A 246 21.72 23.36 28.56
CA TRP A 246 20.77 24.31 29.16
C TRP A 246 20.88 24.37 30.68
N LYS A 247 21.07 23.23 31.35
CA LYS A 247 21.29 23.21 32.80
C LYS A 247 22.60 23.83 33.30
N LYS A 248 23.61 23.96 32.43
CA LYS A 248 24.96 24.41 32.80
C LYS A 248 25.20 25.87 32.48
N VAL A 249 24.56 26.40 31.45
CA VAL A 249 24.74 27.79 31.02
C VAL A 249 23.98 28.76 31.94
N SER A 250 24.40 30.02 31.96
CA SER A 250 23.77 31.10 32.72
C SER A 250 23.88 32.43 31.97
N GLY A 251 23.02 33.41 32.29
CA GLY A 251 23.02 34.74 31.65
C GLY A 251 22.77 34.68 30.14
N GLU A 252 23.55 35.45 29.37
CA GLU A 252 23.42 35.56 27.91
C GLU A 252 23.46 34.21 27.18
N PHE A 253 24.27 33.25 27.67
CA PHE A 253 24.34 31.90 27.09
C PHE A 253 23.00 31.15 27.19
N THR A 254 22.24 31.37 28.27
CA THR A 254 20.91 30.76 28.46
C THR A 254 19.93 31.37 27.49
N GLU A 255 19.92 32.69 27.34
CA GLU A 255 19.05 33.40 26.41
C GLU A 255 19.28 32.92 24.97
N VAL A 256 20.53 32.82 24.52
CA VAL A 256 20.85 32.33 23.18
C VAL A 256 20.39 30.87 23.01
N LEU A 257 20.64 30.00 23.98
CA LEU A 257 20.24 28.59 23.87
C LEU A 257 18.71 28.42 23.87
N GLU A 258 18.01 29.17 24.71
CA GLU A 258 16.55 29.15 24.81
C GLU A 258 15.89 29.72 23.55
N TYR A 259 16.21 30.95 23.17
CA TYR A 259 15.52 31.67 22.10
C TYR A 259 16.05 31.35 20.69
N ASN A 260 17.37 31.15 20.51
CA ASN A 260 17.93 30.85 19.19
C ASN A 260 17.98 29.36 18.86
N CYS A 261 17.78 28.46 19.83
CA CYS A 261 17.85 27.02 19.57
C CYS A 261 16.59 26.25 19.99
N ILE A 262 16.22 26.28 21.27
CA ILE A 262 15.08 25.49 21.75
C ILE A 262 13.78 26.02 21.14
N GLN A 263 13.56 27.34 21.17
CA GLN A 263 12.38 27.97 20.57
C GLN A 263 12.38 27.85 19.04
N ASP A 264 13.54 27.81 18.39
CA ASP A 264 13.65 27.53 16.96
C ASP A 264 13.13 26.11 16.63
N PHE A 265 13.50 25.10 17.41
CA PHE A 265 12.92 23.76 17.27
C PHE A 265 11.41 23.76 17.55
N MET A 266 10.92 24.50 18.55
CA MET A 266 9.48 24.63 18.79
C MET A 266 8.76 25.23 17.59
N HIS A 267 9.30 26.31 17.01
CA HIS A 267 8.76 26.93 15.81
C HIS A 267 8.73 25.94 14.62
N HIS A 268 9.82 25.21 14.37
CA HIS A 268 9.85 24.20 13.31
C HIS A 268 8.91 23.02 13.59
N GLY A 269 8.74 22.62 14.86
CA GLY A 269 7.79 21.59 15.26
C GLY A 269 6.33 21.95 14.96
N ILE A 270 6.02 23.26 14.91
CA ILE A 270 4.71 23.79 14.55
C ILE A 270 4.57 23.94 13.03
N HIS A 271 5.56 24.53 12.37
CA HIS A 271 5.43 25.03 11.01
C HIS A 271 5.92 24.07 9.91
N LEU A 272 6.71 23.05 10.24
CA LEU A 272 7.14 22.07 9.25
C LEU A 272 5.95 21.23 8.74
N PRO A 273 5.85 20.98 7.43
CA PRO A 273 4.90 20.02 6.88
C PRO A 273 5.13 18.62 7.48
N ARG A 274 4.06 17.88 7.74
CA ARG A 274 4.13 16.52 8.30
C ARG A 274 4.83 15.53 7.37
N SER A 275 4.90 15.83 6.07
CA SER A 275 5.64 15.07 5.05
C SER A 275 7.15 15.27 5.13
N SER A 276 7.65 16.27 5.88
CA SER A 276 9.07 16.51 6.05
C SER A 276 9.73 15.34 6.80
N SER A 277 10.86 14.86 6.27
CA SER A 277 11.70 13.81 6.89
C SER A 277 12.26 14.22 8.27
N VAL A 278 12.21 15.51 8.59
CA VAL A 278 12.76 16.11 9.80
C VAL A 278 11.68 16.41 10.85
N HIS A 279 10.42 16.58 10.45
CA HIS A 279 9.33 16.97 11.36
C HIS A 279 9.18 16.01 12.56
N SER A 280 9.18 14.69 12.31
CA SER A 280 9.08 13.69 13.38
C SER A 280 10.27 13.72 14.35
N LYS A 281 11.47 14.05 13.86
CA LYS A 281 12.71 14.16 14.66
C LYS A 281 12.70 15.42 15.53
N VAL A 282 12.24 16.55 14.99
CA VAL A 282 12.06 17.78 15.79
C VAL A 282 11.06 17.55 16.92
N ARG A 283 9.94 16.89 16.63
CA ARG A 283 8.96 16.52 17.65
C ARG A 283 9.54 15.64 18.75
N GLU A 284 10.34 14.64 18.38
CA GLU A 284 11.01 13.78 19.34
C GLU A 284 12.01 14.54 20.21
N MET A 285 12.74 15.49 19.62
CA MET A 285 13.66 16.35 20.34
C MET A 285 12.97 17.17 21.43
N LEU A 286 11.82 17.78 21.10
CA LEU A 286 10.99 18.52 22.05
C LEU A 286 10.36 17.61 23.11
N SER A 287 9.94 16.39 22.72
CA SER A 287 9.34 15.42 23.64
C SER A 287 10.26 15.07 24.81
N TYR A 288 11.58 15.16 24.63
CA TYR A 288 12.55 14.97 25.71
C TYR A 288 12.36 16.05 26.79
N PHE A 289 12.28 17.33 26.41
CA PHE A 289 12.06 18.43 27.34
C PHE A 289 10.71 18.32 28.06
N HIS A 290 9.64 17.95 27.35
CA HIS A 290 8.31 17.73 27.95
C HIS A 290 8.28 16.56 28.94
N LYS A 291 9.09 15.52 28.74
CA LYS A 291 9.25 14.44 29.72
C LYS A 291 10.02 14.91 30.95
N GLN A 292 11.08 15.71 30.76
CA GLN A 292 11.91 16.23 31.85
C GLN A 292 11.18 17.24 32.74
N SER A 293 10.17 17.96 32.22
CA SER A 293 9.43 18.97 32.99
C SER A 293 8.79 18.42 34.27
N LYS A 294 8.38 17.16 34.25
CA LYS A 294 7.75 16.49 35.40
C LYS A 294 8.72 16.08 36.52
N VAL A 295 10.03 16.09 36.25
CA VAL A 295 11.04 15.51 37.13
C VAL A 295 12.08 16.54 37.56
N ARG A 296 12.28 17.60 36.76
CA ARG A 296 13.36 18.57 36.96
C ARG A 296 12.80 19.99 37.13
N GLN A 297 13.21 20.65 38.20
CA GLN A 297 12.87 22.04 38.49
C GLN A 297 13.37 22.99 37.38
N GLY A 298 12.63 24.07 37.15
CA GLY A 298 12.94 25.14 36.19
C GLY A 298 12.53 24.86 34.74
N VAL A 299 12.28 23.60 34.38
CA VAL A 299 11.91 23.24 33.00
C VAL A 299 10.48 23.69 32.67
N GLU A 300 9.54 23.62 33.62
CA GLU A 300 8.16 24.11 33.41
C GLU A 300 8.15 25.62 33.12
N GLU A 301 8.89 26.42 33.91
CA GLU A 301 9.05 27.87 33.71
C GLU A 301 9.63 28.18 32.32
N MET A 302 10.72 27.51 31.93
CA MET A 302 11.32 27.67 30.60
C MET A 302 10.33 27.33 29.48
N LEU A 303 9.61 26.20 29.58
CA LEU A 303 8.61 25.81 28.58
C LEU A 303 7.47 26.83 28.50
N TYR A 304 7.00 27.35 29.64
CA TYR A 304 5.99 28.40 29.69
C TYR A 304 6.44 29.64 28.92
N ARG A 305 7.62 30.20 29.25
CA ARG A 305 8.18 31.39 28.58
C ARG A 305 8.36 31.17 27.07
N LEU A 306 8.93 30.03 26.68
CA LEU A 306 9.27 29.77 25.28
C LEU A 306 8.04 29.48 24.40
N TYR A 307 6.99 28.86 24.94
CA TYR A 307 5.77 28.63 24.19
C TYR A 307 4.83 29.83 24.12
N GLN A 308 4.89 30.73 25.10
CA GLN A 308 3.99 31.89 25.23
C GLN A 308 3.81 32.70 23.91
N PRO A 309 4.85 33.07 23.15
CA PRO A 309 4.68 33.86 21.93
C PRO A 309 4.25 33.05 20.69
N ILE A 310 4.41 31.72 20.69
CA ILE A 310 4.28 30.89 19.48
C ILE A 310 3.08 29.95 19.52
N LEU A 311 2.84 29.25 20.64
CA LEU A 311 1.91 28.13 20.69
C LEU A 311 0.46 28.60 20.55
N TRP A 312 0.07 29.58 21.37
CA TRP A 312 -1.30 30.10 21.40
C TRP A 312 -1.69 30.78 20.09
N ARG A 313 -0.73 31.45 19.42
CA ARG A 313 -0.93 32.01 18.08
C ARG A 313 -1.06 30.93 17.03
N ALA A 314 -0.26 29.87 17.12
CA ALA A 314 -0.28 28.77 16.17
C ALA A 314 -1.56 27.92 16.26
N LEU A 315 -2.12 27.74 17.46
CA LEU A 315 -3.44 27.12 17.67
C LEU A 315 -4.57 27.88 16.97
N LYS A 316 -4.39 29.19 16.71
CA LYS A 316 -5.35 30.07 16.02
C LYS A 316 -4.91 30.42 14.59
N ALA A 317 -3.93 29.71 14.04
CA ALA A 317 -3.41 29.98 12.70
C ALA A 317 -4.45 29.69 11.59
N ARG A 318 -4.33 30.38 10.44
CA ARG A 318 -5.22 30.12 9.28
C ARG A 318 -5.02 28.72 8.69
N ASN A 319 -3.79 28.20 8.71
CA ASN A 319 -3.44 26.89 8.18
C ASN A 319 -3.82 25.78 9.18
N SER A 320 -4.61 24.78 8.75
CA SER A 320 -5.08 23.69 9.60
C SER A 320 -3.98 22.71 10.02
N GLU A 321 -2.96 22.49 9.19
CA GLU A 321 -1.82 21.63 9.54
C GLU A 321 -0.97 22.27 10.65
N VAL A 322 -0.76 23.58 10.58
CA VAL A 322 -0.09 24.36 11.63
C VAL A 322 -0.85 24.25 12.95
N ARG A 323 -2.18 24.44 12.94
CA ARG A 323 -3.02 24.26 14.14
C ARG A 323 -2.93 22.84 14.68
N ALA A 324 -2.96 21.83 13.82
CA ALA A 324 -2.87 20.44 14.23
C ALA A 324 -1.48 20.05 14.78
N ASN A 325 -0.39 20.63 14.26
CA ASN A 325 0.95 20.44 14.81
C ASN A 325 1.11 21.16 16.17
N ALA A 326 0.59 22.38 16.28
CA ALA A 326 0.53 23.11 17.55
C ALA A 326 -0.27 22.33 18.60
N ALA A 327 -1.40 21.72 18.22
CA ALA A 327 -2.19 20.86 19.11
C ALA A 327 -1.38 19.68 19.66
N PHE A 328 -0.55 19.03 18.84
CA PHE A 328 0.34 17.95 19.32
C PHE A 328 1.33 18.44 20.37
N LEU A 329 2.02 19.56 20.11
CA LEU A 329 2.99 20.10 21.07
C LEU A 329 2.32 20.62 22.34
N PHE A 330 1.13 21.22 22.21
CA PHE A 330 0.33 21.65 23.35
C PHE A 330 -0.02 20.46 24.24
N VAL A 331 -0.51 19.36 23.67
CA VAL A 331 -0.85 18.14 24.41
C VAL A 331 0.38 17.52 25.08
N ASP A 332 1.52 17.45 24.38
CA ASP A 332 2.77 16.92 24.92
C ASP A 332 3.27 17.77 26.11
N ALA A 333 3.11 19.10 26.02
CA ALA A 333 3.47 20.05 27.06
C ALA A 333 2.40 20.23 28.17
N PHE A 334 1.21 19.64 28.04
CA PHE A 334 0.10 19.88 28.95
C PHE A 334 0.33 19.26 30.35
N PRO A 335 0.04 20.00 31.44
CA PRO A 335 -0.31 21.42 31.47
C PRO A 335 0.94 22.32 31.33
N VAL A 336 0.84 23.42 30.59
CA VAL A 336 1.89 24.43 30.50
C VAL A 336 1.75 25.35 31.72
N ARG A 337 2.78 25.42 32.58
CA ARG A 337 2.71 26.06 33.91
C ARG A 337 3.91 26.96 34.19
N ASP A 338 3.67 28.04 34.92
CA ASP A 338 4.73 28.85 35.54
C ASP A 338 4.68 28.65 37.07
N PRO A 339 5.69 28.00 37.68
CA PRO A 339 5.75 27.79 39.12
C PRO A 339 5.78 29.07 39.97
N SER A 340 6.02 30.25 39.38
CA SER A 340 6.01 31.54 40.08
C SER A 340 4.60 32.08 40.35
N PHE A 341 3.58 31.54 39.69
CA PHE A 341 2.20 32.00 39.83
C PHE A 341 1.57 31.60 41.18
N THR A 342 0.67 32.44 41.66
CA THR A 342 -0.24 32.09 42.76
C THR A 342 -1.21 30.99 42.34
N ALA A 343 -1.84 30.34 43.32
CA ALA A 343 -2.82 29.29 43.04
C ALA A 343 -3.99 29.78 42.16
N GLU A 344 -4.47 31.01 42.40
CA GLU A 344 -5.56 31.62 41.63
C GLU A 344 -5.16 31.91 40.18
N GLU A 345 -3.94 32.43 39.97
CA GLU A 345 -3.39 32.68 38.63
C GLU A 345 -3.19 31.36 37.86
N MET A 346 -2.65 30.35 38.53
CA MET A 346 -2.46 29.02 37.96
C MET A 346 -3.81 28.40 37.55
N ASP A 347 -4.83 28.47 38.41
CA ASP A 347 -6.17 27.95 38.10
C ASP A 347 -6.79 28.67 36.88
N SER A 348 -6.63 29.99 36.79
CA SER A 348 -7.03 30.77 35.62
C SER A 348 -6.30 30.32 34.33
N GLU A 349 -4.99 30.05 34.39
CA GLU A 349 -4.25 29.57 33.23
C GLU A 349 -4.62 28.15 32.81
N ILE A 350 -4.88 27.27 33.76
CA ILE A 350 -5.37 25.92 33.48
C ILE A 350 -6.77 25.97 32.86
N GLN A 351 -7.64 26.87 33.33
CA GLN A 351 -8.97 27.07 32.76
C GLN A 351 -8.89 27.49 31.28
N LYS A 352 -8.01 28.44 30.93
CA LYS A 352 -7.76 28.82 29.52
C LYS A 352 -7.28 27.64 28.68
N GLN A 353 -6.44 26.77 29.25
CA GLN A 353 -5.97 25.58 28.54
C GLN A 353 -7.10 24.57 28.29
N PHE A 354 -8.06 24.43 29.20
CA PHE A 354 -9.27 23.63 28.94
C PHE A 354 -10.11 24.22 27.81
N GLU A 355 -10.27 25.54 27.74
CA GLU A 355 -10.98 26.21 26.64
C GLU A 355 -10.31 25.97 25.28
N GLU A 356 -8.98 25.95 25.22
CA GLU A 356 -8.25 25.60 24.00
C GLU A 356 -8.46 24.12 23.62
N LEU A 357 -8.59 23.20 24.58
CA LEU A 357 -8.95 21.80 24.28
C LEU A 357 -10.35 21.69 23.64
N PHE A 358 -11.34 22.43 24.14
CA PHE A 358 -12.66 22.50 23.49
C PHE A 358 -12.56 23.09 22.09
N SER A 359 -11.80 24.17 21.92
CA SER A 359 -11.57 24.83 20.62
C SER A 359 -10.98 23.87 19.58
N LEU A 360 -10.06 22.97 19.99
CA LEU A 360 -9.52 21.93 19.13
C LEU A 360 -10.56 20.90 18.69
N LEU A 361 -11.47 20.52 19.58
CA LEU A 361 -12.59 19.61 19.27
C LEU A 361 -13.65 20.26 18.37
N GLU A 362 -13.71 21.59 18.34
CA GLU A 362 -14.67 22.39 17.56
C GLU A 362 -14.07 22.99 16.28
N ASP A 363 -12.82 22.67 15.96
CA ASP A 363 -12.12 23.24 14.81
C ASP A 363 -12.84 22.96 13.48
N PRO A 364 -12.96 23.95 12.57
CA PRO A 364 -13.64 23.75 11.29
C PRO A 364 -13.00 22.66 10.41
N HIS A 365 -11.73 22.32 10.61
CA HIS A 365 -11.01 21.37 9.78
C HIS A 365 -10.90 19.98 10.44
N PRO A 366 -11.34 18.90 9.75
CA PRO A 366 -11.34 17.53 10.30
C PRO A 366 -10.00 17.03 10.88
N VAL A 367 -8.88 17.38 10.26
CA VAL A 367 -7.53 16.98 10.72
C VAL A 367 -7.19 17.53 12.10
N VAL A 368 -7.64 18.74 12.42
CA VAL A 368 -7.41 19.37 13.72
C VAL A 368 -8.29 18.70 14.75
N ARG A 369 -9.59 18.49 14.47
CA ARG A 369 -10.51 17.76 15.36
C ARG A 369 -10.05 16.34 15.65
N SER A 370 -9.57 15.61 14.64
CA SER A 370 -8.99 14.26 14.82
C SER A 370 -7.76 14.30 15.74
N THR A 371 -6.91 15.32 15.60
CA THR A 371 -5.74 15.53 16.47
C THR A 371 -6.18 15.93 17.88
N GLY A 372 -7.20 16.78 18.00
CA GLY A 372 -7.82 17.20 19.25
C GLY A 372 -8.41 16.04 20.03
N ILE A 373 -9.14 15.12 19.38
CA ILE A 373 -9.67 13.89 20.01
C ILE A 373 -8.53 13.08 20.63
N LEU A 374 -7.46 12.82 19.87
CA LEU A 374 -6.31 12.09 20.37
C LEU A 374 -5.67 12.82 21.56
N GLY A 375 -5.48 14.13 21.45
CA GLY A 375 -4.89 14.94 22.50
C GLY A 375 -5.70 14.95 23.79
N VAL A 376 -6.99 15.23 23.68
CA VAL A 376 -7.93 15.27 24.80
C VAL A 376 -8.04 13.90 25.47
N THR A 377 -8.15 12.81 24.70
CA THR A 377 -8.20 11.46 25.29
C THR A 377 -6.91 11.09 26.04
N GLN A 378 -5.73 11.51 25.56
CA GLN A 378 -4.46 11.32 26.26
C GLN A 378 -4.40 12.14 27.56
N ILE A 379 -4.83 13.40 27.53
CA ILE A 379 -4.87 14.28 28.71
C ILE A 379 -5.83 13.71 29.76
N ILE A 380 -7.06 13.35 29.36
CA ILE A 380 -8.07 12.75 30.23
C ILE A 380 -7.55 11.47 30.88
N SER A 381 -6.96 10.57 30.09
CA SER A 381 -6.45 9.29 30.60
C SER A 381 -5.36 9.51 31.67
N LYS A 382 -4.44 10.46 31.41
CA LYS A 382 -3.27 10.73 32.27
C LYS A 382 -3.58 11.58 33.50
N TYR A 383 -4.50 12.54 33.40
CA TYR A 383 -4.80 13.51 34.45
C TYR A 383 -6.21 13.36 35.02
N TRP A 384 -6.84 12.19 34.87
CA TRP A 384 -8.22 11.92 35.29
C TRP A 384 -8.57 12.46 36.68
N GLU A 385 -7.72 12.21 37.69
CA GLU A 385 -7.98 12.63 39.07
C GLU A 385 -7.75 14.12 39.32
N MET A 386 -7.02 14.81 38.44
CA MET A 386 -6.70 16.23 38.56
C MET A 386 -7.67 17.14 37.79
N ILE A 387 -8.42 16.60 36.84
CA ILE A 387 -9.37 17.37 36.03
C ILE A 387 -10.71 17.45 36.75
N PRO A 388 -11.36 18.62 36.85
CA PRO A 388 -12.68 18.74 37.45
C PRO A 388 -13.71 17.78 36.81
N PRO A 389 -14.55 17.08 37.59
CA PRO A 389 -15.49 16.09 37.06
C PRO A 389 -16.47 16.62 36.00
N THR A 390 -16.87 17.90 36.11
CA THR A 390 -17.72 18.58 35.13
C THR A 390 -17.03 18.70 33.77
N ILE A 391 -15.77 19.14 33.76
CA ILE A 391 -14.96 19.26 32.54
C ILE A 391 -14.72 17.89 31.89
N LEU A 392 -14.43 16.85 32.68
CA LEU A 392 -14.32 15.48 32.18
C LEU A 392 -15.60 15.02 31.47
N ALA A 393 -16.76 15.24 32.10
CA ALA A 393 -18.04 14.85 31.54
C ALA A 393 -18.35 15.61 30.24
N ASP A 394 -18.06 16.91 30.18
CA ASP A 394 -18.35 17.74 29.00
C ASP A 394 -17.42 17.41 27.82
N LEU A 395 -16.12 17.20 28.06
CA LEU A 395 -15.19 16.75 27.02
C LEU A 395 -15.58 15.37 26.47
N LEU A 396 -15.93 14.42 27.35
CA LEU A 396 -16.34 13.09 26.91
C LEU A 396 -17.67 13.12 26.16
N LYS A 397 -18.66 13.90 26.61
CA LYS A 397 -19.92 14.09 25.88
C LYS A 397 -19.68 14.71 24.50
N LYS A 398 -18.77 15.67 24.37
CA LYS A 398 -18.39 16.24 23.07
C LYS A 398 -17.80 15.16 22.14
N ILE A 399 -16.92 14.31 22.67
CA ILE A 399 -16.28 13.23 21.91
C ILE A 399 -17.29 12.14 21.51
N THR A 400 -18.10 11.64 22.44
CA THR A 400 -19.03 10.52 22.20
C THR A 400 -20.36 10.95 21.61
N GLY A 401 -20.73 12.23 21.69
CA GLY A 401 -21.93 12.80 21.10
C GLY A 401 -21.63 13.42 19.74
N ASP A 402 -21.08 14.63 19.74
CA ASP A 402 -20.90 15.44 18.54
C ASP A 402 -19.91 14.81 17.55
N LEU A 403 -18.72 14.44 18.03
CA LEU A 403 -17.63 13.98 17.15
C LEU A 403 -17.81 12.54 16.67
N ALA A 404 -18.49 11.69 17.43
CA ALA A 404 -18.91 10.37 16.98
C ALA A 404 -19.91 10.43 15.81
N CYS A 405 -20.62 11.55 15.69
CA CYS A 405 -21.62 11.85 14.66
C CYS A 405 -21.16 12.95 13.69
N ASP A 406 -19.86 13.19 13.57
CA ASP A 406 -19.29 14.23 12.72
C ASP A 406 -19.76 14.11 11.26
N ILE A 407 -20.49 15.11 10.77
CA ILE A 407 -21.08 15.08 9.42
C ILE A 407 -20.05 15.30 8.30
N THR A 408 -18.92 15.92 8.61
CA THR A 408 -17.95 16.40 7.62
C THR A 408 -16.89 15.37 7.26
N SER A 409 -16.55 14.46 8.18
CA SER A 409 -15.45 13.52 7.97
C SER A 409 -15.59 12.21 8.75
N ALA A 410 -15.49 11.11 8.02
CA ALA A 410 -15.35 9.78 8.62
C ALA A 410 -14.02 9.59 9.37
N ASP A 411 -12.97 10.39 9.11
CA ASP A 411 -11.72 10.31 9.87
C ASP A 411 -11.87 10.81 11.31
N VAL A 412 -12.71 11.83 11.52
CA VAL A 412 -13.04 12.32 12.88
C VAL A 412 -13.81 11.25 13.64
N ARG A 413 -14.90 10.73 13.06
CA ARG A 413 -15.70 9.66 13.67
C ARG A 413 -14.86 8.40 13.97
N CYS A 414 -13.98 8.03 13.05
CA CYS A 414 -13.04 6.93 13.24
C CYS A 414 -12.04 7.20 14.39
N SER A 415 -11.54 8.43 14.49
CA SER A 415 -10.60 8.84 15.54
C SER A 415 -11.21 8.73 16.94
N VAL A 416 -12.50 9.03 17.09
CA VAL A 416 -13.23 8.83 18.37
C VAL A 416 -13.05 7.39 18.86
N PHE A 417 -13.44 6.41 18.04
CA PHE A 417 -13.41 5.01 18.48
C PHE A 417 -12.00 4.41 18.55
N LYS A 418 -11.03 4.97 17.82
CA LYS A 418 -9.61 4.62 17.99
C LYS A 418 -9.00 5.16 19.29
N CYS A 419 -9.48 6.30 19.78
CA CYS A 419 -8.89 6.98 20.94
C CYS A 419 -9.58 6.66 22.27
N LEU A 420 -10.88 6.34 22.28
CA LEU A 420 -11.59 5.89 23.50
C LEU A 420 -10.91 4.71 24.23
N PRO A 421 -10.30 3.71 23.54
CA PRO A 421 -9.48 2.68 24.18
C PRO A 421 -8.39 3.20 25.12
N ILE A 422 -7.80 4.37 24.86
CA ILE A 422 -6.78 5.00 25.71
C ILE A 422 -7.36 5.39 27.07
N ILE A 423 -8.62 5.81 27.10
CA ILE A 423 -9.33 6.18 28.33
C ILE A 423 -9.77 4.91 29.07
N LEU A 424 -10.24 3.89 28.34
CA LEU A 424 -10.67 2.61 28.90
C LEU A 424 -9.56 1.85 29.66
N ASP A 425 -8.28 2.16 29.44
CA ASP A 425 -7.18 1.64 30.25
C ASP A 425 -7.18 2.18 31.68
N ASN A 426 -7.77 3.36 31.91
CA ASN A 426 -8.00 3.90 33.23
C ASN A 426 -9.35 3.40 33.80
N LYS A 427 -9.29 2.54 34.81
CA LYS A 427 -10.48 1.94 35.45
C LYS A 427 -11.43 2.95 36.09
N LEU A 428 -10.94 4.12 36.51
CA LEU A 428 -11.78 5.17 37.08
C LEU A 428 -12.75 5.77 36.06
N SER A 429 -12.47 5.60 34.76
CA SER A 429 -13.33 6.10 33.67
C SER A 429 -14.53 5.21 33.37
N HIS A 430 -14.51 3.95 33.81
CA HIS A 430 -15.50 2.94 33.39
C HIS A 430 -16.94 3.32 33.73
N PRO A 431 -17.28 3.82 34.94
CA PRO A 431 -18.66 4.17 35.26
C PRO A 431 -19.24 5.27 34.36
N LEU A 432 -18.43 6.28 34.01
CA LEU A 432 -18.86 7.37 33.13
C LEU A 432 -18.97 6.90 31.68
N LEU A 433 -18.00 6.12 31.19
CA LEU A 433 -18.05 5.59 29.83
C LEU A 433 -19.19 4.59 29.64
N GLU A 434 -19.53 3.77 30.64
CA GLU A 434 -20.68 2.86 30.58
C GLU A 434 -22.00 3.63 30.38
N GLN A 435 -22.12 4.84 30.92
CA GLN A 435 -23.28 5.71 30.73
C GLN A 435 -23.30 6.39 29.35
N LEU A 436 -22.14 6.78 28.82
CA LEU A 436 -22.04 7.58 27.58
C LEU A 436 -22.02 6.73 26.30
N LEU A 437 -21.39 5.56 26.32
CA LEU A 437 -21.19 4.72 25.14
C LEU A 437 -22.50 4.25 24.45
N PRO A 438 -23.61 3.94 25.15
CA PRO A 438 -24.85 3.53 24.49
C PRO A 438 -25.40 4.54 23.46
N ALA A 439 -25.09 5.83 23.61
CA ALA A 439 -25.46 6.86 22.62
C ALA A 439 -24.77 6.66 21.25
N THR A 440 -23.64 5.96 21.21
CA THR A 440 -22.83 5.73 20.01
C THR A 440 -23.25 4.50 19.20
N LYS A 441 -24.32 3.79 19.59
CA LYS A 441 -24.75 2.53 18.96
C LYS A 441 -24.92 2.59 17.44
N HIS A 442 -25.30 3.76 16.91
CA HIS A 442 -25.52 3.96 15.48
C HIS A 442 -24.22 3.97 14.66
N SER A 443 -23.05 4.18 15.28
CA SER A 443 -21.75 4.11 14.62
C SER A 443 -21.39 2.71 14.12
N LEU A 444 -22.05 1.66 14.63
CA LEU A 444 -21.98 0.32 14.04
C LEU A 444 -22.52 0.29 12.59
N HIS A 445 -23.48 1.16 12.27
CA HIS A 445 -24.12 1.28 10.96
C HIS A 445 -23.55 2.45 10.15
N ASP A 446 -22.37 2.97 10.50
CA ASP A 446 -21.73 4.07 9.77
C ASP A 446 -21.51 3.68 8.30
N ASN A 447 -21.70 4.61 7.37
CA ASN A 447 -21.45 4.37 5.94
C ASN A 447 -19.99 3.99 5.65
N SER A 448 -19.05 4.48 6.46
CA SER A 448 -17.63 4.23 6.30
C SER A 448 -17.17 2.97 7.02
N GLU A 449 -16.62 2.01 6.27
CA GLU A 449 -16.09 0.75 6.82
C GLU A 449 -15.04 0.99 7.93
N LYS A 450 -14.14 1.96 7.76
CA LYS A 450 -13.10 2.28 8.76
C LYS A 450 -13.68 2.69 10.12
N VAL A 451 -14.82 3.39 10.13
CA VAL A 451 -15.50 3.78 11.36
C VAL A 451 -16.11 2.54 12.03
N ARG A 452 -16.80 1.70 11.25
CA ARG A 452 -17.37 0.44 11.76
C ARG A 452 -16.29 -0.48 12.34
N VAL A 453 -15.13 -0.58 11.67
CA VAL A 453 -13.97 -1.32 12.18
C VAL A 453 -13.51 -0.77 13.54
N ALA A 454 -13.25 0.54 13.63
CA ALA A 454 -12.80 1.18 14.86
C ALA A 454 -13.83 1.04 16.00
N PHE A 455 -15.13 1.13 15.67
CA PHE A 455 -16.22 0.95 16.63
C PHE A 455 -16.22 -0.46 17.24
N VAL A 456 -16.14 -1.50 16.41
CA VAL A 456 -16.12 -2.89 16.90
C VAL A 456 -14.82 -3.19 17.67
N GLU A 457 -13.69 -2.60 17.29
CA GLU A 457 -12.44 -2.67 18.08
C GLU A 457 -12.59 -2.03 19.46
N MET A 458 -13.27 -0.89 19.57
CA MET A 458 -13.62 -0.28 20.85
C MET A 458 -14.51 -1.22 21.68
N LEU A 459 -15.54 -1.85 21.09
CA LEU A 459 -16.38 -2.83 21.79
C LEU A 459 -15.58 -4.05 22.29
N LEU A 460 -14.60 -4.52 21.51
CA LEU A 460 -13.68 -5.59 21.94
C LEU A 460 -12.83 -5.13 23.12
N LYS A 461 -12.34 -3.88 23.11
CA LYS A 461 -11.62 -3.30 24.26
C LYS A 461 -12.51 -3.23 25.50
N VAL A 462 -13.75 -2.77 25.37
CA VAL A 462 -14.74 -2.74 26.47
C VAL A 462 -14.96 -4.13 27.06
N LYS A 463 -15.12 -5.16 26.21
CA LYS A 463 -15.24 -6.57 26.63
C LYS A 463 -13.99 -7.04 27.39
N ALA A 464 -12.80 -6.69 26.90
CA ALA A 464 -11.53 -7.11 27.49
C ALA A 464 -11.24 -6.44 28.85
N THR A 465 -11.52 -5.14 28.98
CA THR A 465 -11.33 -4.40 30.24
C THR A 465 -12.47 -4.60 31.23
N LYS A 466 -13.56 -5.27 30.82
CA LYS A 466 -14.80 -5.44 31.58
C LYS A 466 -15.43 -4.11 32.00
N ALA A 467 -15.24 -3.06 31.20
CA ALA A 467 -15.73 -1.72 31.49
C ALA A 467 -17.27 -1.61 31.42
N ALA A 468 -17.89 -2.36 30.51
CA ALA A 468 -19.33 -2.45 30.35
C ALA A 468 -19.69 -3.75 29.60
N LYS A 469 -20.97 -4.13 29.63
CA LYS A 469 -21.50 -5.20 28.76
C LYS A 469 -21.67 -4.64 27.34
N PHE A 470 -20.98 -5.20 26.36
CA PHE A 470 -21.03 -4.68 24.98
C PHE A 470 -22.44 -4.69 24.38
N TRP A 471 -23.30 -5.64 24.80
CA TRP A 471 -24.69 -5.72 24.34
C TRP A 471 -25.60 -4.63 24.93
N ASN A 472 -25.18 -3.96 26.00
CA ASN A 472 -25.85 -2.75 26.51
C ASN A 472 -25.49 -1.52 25.67
N ILE A 473 -24.32 -1.54 25.01
CA ILE A 473 -23.90 -0.47 24.09
C ILE A 473 -24.53 -0.70 22.72
N CYS A 474 -24.43 -1.92 22.19
CA CYS A 474 -24.99 -2.28 20.89
C CYS A 474 -25.78 -3.59 20.98
N PRO A 475 -27.12 -3.57 20.80
CA PRO A 475 -27.96 -4.76 20.90
C PRO A 475 -27.57 -5.86 19.91
N MET A 476 -27.86 -7.11 20.26
CA MET A 476 -27.53 -8.29 19.45
C MET A 476 -28.08 -8.19 18.02
N GLU A 477 -29.31 -7.70 17.85
CA GLU A 477 -29.96 -7.54 16.53
C GLU A 477 -29.15 -6.64 15.58
N HIS A 478 -28.58 -5.55 16.08
CA HIS A 478 -27.75 -4.64 15.29
C HIS A 478 -26.41 -5.29 14.90
N LEU A 479 -25.83 -6.10 15.80
CA LEU A 479 -24.60 -6.84 15.52
C LEU A 479 -24.83 -7.94 14.48
N LEU A 480 -25.93 -8.69 14.57
CA LEU A 480 -26.26 -9.75 13.62
C LEU A 480 -26.63 -9.19 12.24
N SER A 481 -27.45 -8.14 12.18
CA SER A 481 -27.79 -7.47 10.91
C SER A 481 -26.55 -6.90 10.20
N ARG A 482 -25.59 -6.32 10.95
CA ARG A 482 -24.29 -5.97 10.35
C ARG A 482 -23.52 -7.20 9.92
N LEU A 483 -23.40 -8.22 10.76
CA LEU A 483 -22.62 -9.41 10.43
C LEU A 483 -23.08 -10.00 9.10
N GLU A 484 -24.38 -10.12 8.86
CA GLU A 484 -24.98 -10.60 7.60
C GLU A 484 -24.45 -9.87 6.36
N VAL A 485 -24.33 -8.53 6.40
CA VAL A 485 -24.05 -7.73 5.20
C VAL A 485 -22.61 -7.19 5.12
N ASP A 486 -21.89 -7.08 6.24
CA ASP A 486 -20.60 -6.37 6.27
C ASP A 486 -19.45 -7.13 5.60
N SER A 487 -18.38 -6.40 5.32
CA SER A 487 -17.15 -6.93 4.74
C SER A 487 -16.37 -7.82 5.73
N ARG A 488 -15.35 -8.53 5.25
CA ARG A 488 -14.50 -9.39 6.07
C ARG A 488 -13.81 -8.64 7.24
N PRO A 489 -13.21 -7.44 7.08
CA PRO A 489 -12.58 -6.72 8.19
C PRO A 489 -13.51 -6.47 9.39
N VAL A 490 -14.76 -6.08 9.14
CA VAL A 490 -15.76 -5.87 10.19
C VAL A 490 -16.30 -7.19 10.71
N SER A 491 -16.70 -8.09 9.81
CA SER A 491 -17.31 -9.39 10.14
C SER A 491 -16.44 -10.20 11.11
N ARG A 492 -15.13 -10.35 10.86
CA ARG A 492 -14.27 -11.14 11.76
C ARG A 492 -14.21 -10.57 13.18
N ARG A 493 -14.30 -9.24 13.32
CA ARG A 493 -14.25 -8.57 14.63
C ARG A 493 -15.57 -8.75 15.38
N ILE A 494 -16.69 -8.69 14.66
CA ILE A 494 -18.01 -9.03 15.22
C ILE A 494 -18.02 -10.51 15.67
N VAL A 495 -17.46 -11.42 14.85
CA VAL A 495 -17.33 -12.84 15.23
C VAL A 495 -16.50 -13.02 16.49
N ASN A 496 -15.34 -12.34 16.62
CA ASN A 496 -14.55 -12.35 17.85
C ASN A 496 -15.35 -11.83 19.07
N LEU A 497 -16.11 -10.74 18.88
CA LEU A 497 -16.94 -10.16 19.93
C LEU A 497 -18.00 -11.17 20.41
N LEU A 498 -18.62 -11.89 19.48
CA LEU A 498 -19.73 -12.82 19.71
C LEU A 498 -19.29 -14.28 19.95
N LEU A 499 -17.99 -14.60 19.85
CA LEU A 499 -17.51 -15.98 19.84
C LEU A 499 -18.01 -16.79 21.05
N ASN A 500 -17.84 -16.26 22.26
CA ASN A 500 -18.25 -16.94 23.48
C ASN A 500 -19.78 -17.02 23.65
N SER A 501 -20.55 -16.28 22.86
CA SER A 501 -22.02 -16.34 22.88
C SER A 501 -22.55 -17.49 22.03
N PHE A 502 -21.93 -17.74 20.86
CA PHE A 502 -22.43 -18.72 19.88
C PHE A 502 -21.51 -19.94 19.66
N PHE A 503 -20.31 -19.90 20.21
CA PHE A 503 -19.37 -21.02 20.28
C PHE A 503 -18.57 -20.97 21.59
N PRO A 504 -19.22 -21.24 22.74
CA PRO A 504 -18.55 -21.27 24.04
C PRO A 504 -17.69 -22.53 24.20
N SER A 505 -16.44 -22.50 23.72
CA SER A 505 -15.53 -23.66 23.70
C SER A 505 -15.24 -24.28 25.08
N ALA A 506 -15.54 -23.58 26.18
CA ALA A 506 -15.42 -24.09 27.54
C ALA A 506 -16.65 -24.90 28.02
N GLN A 507 -17.76 -24.89 27.27
CA GLN A 507 -18.98 -25.65 27.58
C GLN A 507 -19.05 -26.97 26.81
N PRO A 508 -19.93 -27.92 27.19
CA PRO A 508 -20.12 -29.19 26.48
C PRO A 508 -20.52 -29.01 25.01
N GLU A 509 -20.20 -30.01 24.18
CA GLU A 509 -20.43 -30.01 22.72
C GLU A 509 -21.91 -29.80 22.36
N ASP A 510 -22.85 -30.31 23.16
CA ASP A 510 -24.29 -30.19 22.92
C ASP A 510 -24.76 -28.71 22.99
N VAL A 511 -24.19 -27.93 23.91
CA VAL A 511 -24.47 -26.50 24.01
C VAL A 511 -23.99 -25.76 22.76
N TRP A 512 -22.90 -26.20 22.12
CA TRP A 512 -22.42 -25.55 20.89
C TRP A 512 -23.43 -25.69 19.76
N CYS A 513 -24.05 -26.87 19.64
CA CYS A 513 -25.09 -27.12 18.66
C CYS A 513 -26.37 -26.33 18.98
N GLU A 514 -26.76 -26.25 20.26
CA GLU A 514 -27.90 -25.43 20.69
C GLU A 514 -27.71 -23.95 20.33
N ARG A 515 -26.52 -23.41 20.57
CA ARG A 515 -26.17 -22.03 20.22
C ARG A 515 -26.10 -21.81 18.72
N CYS A 516 -25.66 -22.79 17.95
CA CYS A 516 -25.71 -22.77 16.49
C CYS A 516 -27.14 -22.64 15.99
N VAL A 517 -28.04 -23.50 16.47
CA VAL A 517 -29.47 -23.47 16.12
C VAL A 517 -30.12 -22.16 16.54
N THR A 518 -29.81 -21.67 17.75
CA THR A 518 -30.28 -20.36 18.21
C THR A 518 -29.86 -19.25 17.25
N LEU A 519 -28.59 -19.23 16.81
CA LEU A 519 -28.09 -18.21 15.89
C LEU A 519 -28.78 -18.29 14.52
N ILE A 520 -29.03 -19.51 14.01
CA ILE A 520 -29.80 -19.73 12.77
C ILE A 520 -31.20 -19.14 12.89
N GLN A 521 -31.90 -19.43 14.00
CA GLN A 521 -33.25 -18.93 14.26
C GLN A 521 -33.29 -17.41 14.41
N MET A 522 -32.24 -16.80 14.96
CA MET A 522 -32.14 -15.34 15.08
C MET A 522 -31.87 -14.65 13.73
N ASN A 523 -30.87 -15.13 12.99
CA ASN A 523 -30.54 -14.64 11.65
C ASN A 523 -29.67 -15.68 10.89
N PRO A 524 -30.23 -16.40 9.90
CA PRO A 524 -29.52 -17.49 9.22
C PRO A 524 -28.32 -17.00 8.39
N ALA A 525 -28.41 -15.82 7.78
CA ALA A 525 -27.33 -15.27 6.97
C ALA A 525 -26.16 -14.77 7.84
N ALA A 526 -26.45 -14.21 9.01
CA ALA A 526 -25.45 -13.90 10.03
C ALA A 526 -24.80 -15.17 10.60
N ALA A 527 -25.58 -16.24 10.83
CA ALA A 527 -25.05 -17.55 11.25
C ALA A 527 -24.03 -18.09 10.25
N ARG A 528 -24.38 -18.04 8.96
CA ARG A 528 -23.49 -18.42 7.85
C ARG A 528 -22.16 -17.68 7.92
N LYS A 529 -22.18 -16.35 8.08
CA LYS A 529 -20.95 -15.54 8.20
C LYS A 529 -20.21 -15.73 9.53
N PHE A 530 -20.93 -15.99 10.62
CA PHE A 530 -20.32 -16.28 11.92
C PHE A 530 -19.42 -17.52 11.82
N TYR A 531 -19.99 -18.64 11.38
CA TYR A 531 -19.26 -19.90 11.28
C TYR A 531 -18.23 -19.90 10.15
N GLN A 532 -18.38 -19.04 9.13
CA GLN A 532 -17.35 -18.81 8.12
C GLN A 532 -16.04 -18.26 8.71
N TYR A 533 -16.10 -17.43 9.76
CA TYR A 533 -14.90 -16.82 10.37
C TYR A 533 -14.57 -17.35 11.77
N ALA A 534 -15.40 -18.23 12.34
CA ALA A 534 -15.18 -18.77 13.69
C ALA A 534 -13.82 -19.48 13.86
N TYR A 535 -13.32 -20.13 12.81
CA TYR A 535 -12.03 -20.83 12.80
C TYR A 535 -10.83 -19.89 13.09
N GLU A 536 -10.96 -18.57 12.90
CA GLU A 536 -9.89 -17.61 13.23
C GLU A 536 -9.68 -17.47 14.75
N PHE A 537 -10.63 -17.93 15.58
CA PHE A 537 -10.63 -17.71 17.03
C PHE A 537 -10.79 -18.99 17.87
N THR A 538 -10.82 -20.17 17.25
CA THR A 538 -10.92 -21.46 17.95
C THR A 538 -10.08 -22.52 17.23
N ALA A 539 -9.73 -23.59 17.94
CA ALA A 539 -8.93 -24.67 17.38
C ALA A 539 -9.69 -25.43 16.27
N PRO A 540 -9.02 -25.89 15.20
CA PRO A 540 -9.65 -26.71 14.16
C PRO A 540 -10.33 -27.97 14.69
N THR A 541 -9.83 -28.53 15.80
CA THR A 541 -10.44 -29.67 16.50
C THR A 541 -11.84 -29.36 17.03
N ASN A 542 -12.06 -28.16 17.57
CA ASN A 542 -13.38 -27.72 18.03
C ASN A 542 -14.35 -27.57 16.86
N ILE A 543 -13.88 -27.05 15.72
CA ILE A 543 -14.68 -26.94 14.49
C ILE A 543 -15.11 -28.34 14.01
N ALA A 544 -14.17 -29.31 13.95
CA ALA A 544 -14.47 -30.69 13.58
C ALA A 544 -15.48 -31.35 14.54
N LYS A 545 -15.34 -31.12 15.84
CA LYS A 545 -16.31 -31.58 16.85
C LYS A 545 -17.70 -30.98 16.63
N LEU A 546 -17.81 -29.67 16.42
CA LEU A 546 -19.09 -29.02 16.13
C LEU A 546 -19.76 -29.61 14.87
N MET A 547 -18.99 -29.85 13.80
CA MET A 547 -19.50 -30.52 12.59
C MET A 547 -20.10 -31.89 12.94
N LEU A 548 -19.42 -32.69 13.74
CA LEU A 548 -19.89 -34.01 14.16
C LEU A 548 -21.12 -33.92 15.08
N THR A 549 -21.22 -32.91 15.94
CA THR A 549 -22.39 -32.68 16.79
C THR A 549 -23.60 -32.25 15.96
N ILE A 550 -23.42 -31.35 14.98
CA ILE A 550 -24.48 -31.00 14.02
C ILE A 550 -24.95 -32.26 13.26
N ARG A 551 -24.03 -33.13 12.84
CA ARG A 551 -24.39 -34.42 12.23
C ARG A 551 -25.23 -35.30 13.17
N ARG A 552 -24.87 -35.40 14.45
CA ARG A 552 -25.68 -36.14 15.44
C ARG A 552 -27.09 -35.54 15.58
N CYS A 553 -27.19 -34.22 15.64
CA CYS A 553 -28.47 -33.50 15.71
C CYS A 553 -29.36 -33.77 14.48
N LEU A 554 -28.80 -33.73 13.27
CA LEU A 554 -29.52 -34.04 12.03
C LEU A 554 -30.01 -35.50 12.03
N ASN A 555 -29.17 -36.45 12.45
CA ASN A 555 -29.56 -37.86 12.58
C ASN A 555 -30.70 -38.06 13.59
N ALA A 556 -30.65 -37.41 14.75
CA ALA A 556 -31.69 -37.48 15.76
C ALA A 556 -33.04 -37.01 15.21
N CYS A 557 -33.05 -35.92 14.42
CA CYS A 557 -34.25 -35.44 13.73
C CYS A 557 -34.83 -36.49 12.77
N ILE A 558 -33.98 -37.15 11.97
CA ILE A 558 -34.40 -38.22 11.05
C ILE A 558 -34.99 -39.42 11.81
N GLN A 559 -34.30 -39.89 12.85
CA GLN A 559 -34.76 -41.03 13.65
C GLN A 559 -36.10 -40.76 14.34
N LYS A 560 -36.30 -39.52 14.82
CA LYS A 560 -37.58 -39.08 15.39
C LYS A 560 -38.70 -39.12 14.34
N ALA A 561 -38.45 -38.64 13.12
CA ALA A 561 -39.44 -38.70 12.04
C ALA A 561 -39.81 -40.14 11.67
N MET A 562 -38.84 -41.06 11.63
CA MET A 562 -39.07 -42.48 11.38
C MET A 562 -39.91 -43.15 12.49
N LYS A 563 -39.61 -42.87 13.76
CA LYS A 563 -40.40 -43.38 14.89
C LYS A 563 -41.83 -42.83 14.90
N ALA A 564 -42.01 -41.54 14.58
CA ALA A 564 -43.33 -40.92 14.47
C ALA A 564 -44.17 -41.50 13.32
N SER A 565 -43.55 -41.92 12.20
CA SER A 565 -44.26 -42.57 11.09
C SER A 565 -44.63 -44.03 11.37
N LEU A 566 -43.96 -44.69 12.32
CA LEU A 566 -44.21 -46.09 12.70
C LEU A 566 -45.29 -46.21 13.79
N HIS A 567 -45.41 -45.24 14.70
CA HIS A 567 -46.45 -45.22 15.74
C HIS A 567 -47.83 -44.66 15.29
N GLY A 568 -48.04 -44.47 13.98
CA GLY A 568 -49.32 -44.04 13.40
C GLY A 568 -50.36 -45.16 13.22
N SER A 569 -50.01 -46.41 13.51
CA SER A 569 -50.95 -47.54 13.61
C SER A 569 -50.93 -48.04 15.05
N GLY A 570 -52.06 -47.90 15.73
CA GLY A 570 -52.22 -48.26 17.14
C GLY A 570 -51.82 -49.70 17.41
N ASP A 571 -50.97 -49.88 18.42
CA ASP A 571 -51.33 -50.55 19.66
C ASP A 571 -50.31 -50.16 20.73
N GLU A 572 -50.81 -49.84 21.91
CA GLU A 572 -50.05 -49.71 23.14
C GLU A 572 -49.67 -51.13 23.58
N ASP A 573 -48.37 -51.40 23.73
CA ASP A 573 -47.89 -52.43 24.66
C ASP A 573 -46.48 -52.04 25.12
N ASP A 574 -46.42 -51.72 26.41
CA ASP A 574 -45.21 -51.71 27.23
C ASP A 574 -44.67 -53.15 27.31
N ASP A 575 -43.37 -53.34 27.04
CA ASP A 575 -42.43 -54.09 27.89
C ASP A 575 -41.07 -54.30 27.18
N ASP A 576 -40.11 -53.51 27.65
CA ASP A 576 -38.76 -53.88 28.11
C ASP A 576 -37.60 -54.39 27.21
N GLU A 577 -36.45 -53.80 27.57
CA GLU A 577 -35.06 -54.30 27.48
C GLU A 577 -34.33 -54.33 26.12
N ASP A 578 -33.70 -53.20 25.77
CA ASP A 578 -32.23 -53.18 25.63
C ASP A 578 -31.68 -51.79 26.03
N GLY A 579 -31.07 -51.75 27.21
CA GLY A 579 -30.50 -50.55 27.81
C GLY A 579 -29.02 -50.44 27.49
N SER A 580 -28.64 -49.64 26.49
CA SER A 580 -27.24 -49.20 26.41
C SER A 580 -26.92 -47.89 25.66
N GLU A 581 -27.87 -47.01 25.29
CA GLU A 581 -27.53 -45.66 24.75
C GLU A 581 -28.61 -44.59 25.07
N LYS A 582 -29.14 -44.55 26.29
CA LYS A 582 -29.98 -43.43 26.80
C LYS A 582 -29.17 -42.49 27.69
N GLU A 583 -28.10 -41.90 27.16
CA GLU A 583 -27.51 -40.70 27.74
C GLU A 583 -27.30 -39.68 26.62
N ASN A 584 -27.87 -38.49 26.79
CA ASN A 584 -27.92 -37.34 25.87
C ASN A 584 -29.17 -37.24 24.98
N THR A 585 -30.37 -37.24 25.59
CA THR A 585 -31.49 -36.47 25.04
C THR A 585 -31.15 -35.00 25.13
N SER A 586 -30.76 -34.38 24.01
CA SER A 586 -30.46 -32.95 23.93
C SER A 586 -31.76 -32.14 23.91
N VAL A 587 -31.76 -30.91 24.42
CA VAL A 587 -32.97 -30.04 24.41
C VAL A 587 -33.47 -29.81 22.97
N LEU A 588 -32.57 -29.87 21.98
CA LEU A 588 -32.85 -29.77 20.55
C LEU A 588 -33.75 -30.88 20.02
N ASP A 589 -33.72 -32.08 20.62
CA ASP A 589 -34.53 -33.23 20.19
C ASP A 589 -36.03 -32.96 20.32
N ASN A 590 -36.42 -31.98 21.15
CA ASN A 590 -37.80 -31.53 21.33
C ASN A 590 -38.20 -30.35 20.45
N VAL A 591 -37.23 -29.57 19.93
CA VAL A 591 -37.47 -28.29 19.22
C VAL A 591 -37.35 -28.43 17.70
N LEU A 592 -36.40 -29.23 17.21
CA LEU A 592 -36.18 -29.41 15.78
C LEU A 592 -36.94 -30.63 15.22
N SER A 593 -37.34 -30.53 13.96
CA SER A 593 -37.92 -31.65 13.20
C SER A 593 -37.45 -31.59 11.75
N VAL A 594 -37.51 -32.73 11.05
CA VAL A 594 -37.20 -32.81 9.60
C VAL A 594 -38.08 -31.88 8.76
N ASN A 595 -39.28 -31.54 9.26
CA ASN A 595 -40.21 -30.63 8.60
C ASN A 595 -39.76 -29.16 8.68
N ASP A 596 -38.83 -28.80 9.57
CA ASP A 596 -38.20 -27.48 9.58
C ASP A 596 -37.08 -27.42 8.53
N VAL A 597 -37.50 -27.38 7.27
CA VAL A 597 -36.61 -27.37 6.10
C VAL A 597 -35.59 -26.23 6.18
N ALA A 598 -35.95 -25.07 6.74
CA ALA A 598 -35.07 -23.91 6.83
C ALA A 598 -33.91 -24.12 7.81
N SER A 599 -34.19 -24.65 9.01
CA SER A 599 -33.15 -25.00 9.97
C SER A 599 -32.28 -26.16 9.48
N MET A 600 -32.89 -27.19 8.87
CA MET A 600 -32.14 -28.33 8.32
C MET A 600 -31.18 -27.91 7.20
N ALA A 601 -31.66 -27.11 6.24
CA ALA A 601 -30.81 -26.55 5.18
C ALA A 601 -29.65 -25.72 5.76
N SER A 602 -29.95 -24.85 6.74
CA SER A 602 -28.94 -23.99 7.39
C SER A 602 -27.87 -24.79 8.14
N LEU A 603 -28.25 -25.87 8.83
CA LEU A 603 -27.31 -26.77 9.51
C LEU A 603 -26.40 -27.52 8.53
N LEU A 604 -26.95 -27.96 7.39
CA LEU A 604 -26.16 -28.57 6.31
C LEU A 604 -25.19 -27.56 5.69
N GLU A 605 -25.65 -26.34 5.42
CA GLU A 605 -24.79 -25.24 4.93
C GLU A 605 -23.66 -24.91 5.90
N ILE A 606 -23.98 -24.76 7.19
CA ILE A 606 -22.97 -24.48 8.23
C ILE A 606 -21.96 -25.63 8.30
N THR A 607 -22.40 -26.89 8.18
CA THR A 607 -21.48 -28.03 8.13
C THR A 607 -20.51 -27.92 6.96
N VAL A 608 -21.00 -27.55 5.77
CA VAL A 608 -20.16 -27.31 4.58
C VAL A 608 -19.16 -26.17 4.81
N ILE A 609 -19.61 -25.07 5.42
CA ILE A 609 -18.78 -23.90 5.72
C ILE A 609 -17.68 -24.25 6.72
N LEU A 610 -18.04 -24.94 7.80
CA LEU A 610 -17.09 -25.39 8.82
C LEU A 610 -16.05 -26.32 8.20
N TRP A 611 -16.47 -27.33 7.42
CA TRP A 611 -15.55 -28.23 6.72
C TRP A 611 -14.56 -27.44 5.85
N ARG A 612 -15.08 -26.51 5.03
CA ARG A 612 -14.24 -25.67 4.15
C ARG A 612 -13.25 -24.83 4.96
N SER A 613 -13.66 -24.28 6.10
CA SER A 613 -12.82 -23.43 6.96
C SER A 613 -11.59 -24.15 7.51
N ILE A 614 -11.70 -25.45 7.77
CA ILE A 614 -10.61 -26.28 8.32
C ILE A 614 -10.04 -27.29 7.32
N HIS A 615 -10.40 -27.20 6.04
CA HIS A 615 -9.95 -28.14 5.01
C HIS A 615 -8.43 -28.31 5.01
N LYS A 616 -7.68 -27.19 5.05
CA LYS A 616 -6.21 -27.24 5.14
C LYS A 616 -5.73 -27.95 6.40
N ALA A 617 -6.36 -27.71 7.56
CA ALA A 617 -5.98 -28.37 8.81
C ALA A 617 -6.28 -29.88 8.78
N LEU A 618 -7.38 -30.28 8.14
CA LEU A 618 -7.71 -31.69 7.91
C LEU A 618 -6.72 -32.36 6.96
N ASP A 619 -6.27 -31.69 5.90
CA ASP A 619 -5.24 -32.23 5.00
C ASP A 619 -3.88 -32.46 5.68
N HIS A 620 -3.60 -31.80 6.81
CA HIS A 620 -2.40 -32.05 7.61
C HIS A 620 -2.60 -33.13 8.68
N ASN A 621 -3.81 -33.64 8.87
CA ASN A 621 -4.15 -34.67 9.86
C ASN A 621 -5.05 -35.75 9.21
N GLU A 622 -4.40 -36.73 8.59
CA GLU A 622 -5.06 -37.80 7.84
C GLU A 622 -6.04 -38.62 8.71
N ASP A 623 -5.70 -38.93 9.96
CA ASP A 623 -6.60 -39.68 10.86
C ASP A 623 -7.90 -38.92 11.11
N ALA A 624 -7.82 -37.61 11.40
CA ALA A 624 -8.98 -36.77 11.64
C ALA A 624 -9.83 -36.61 10.36
N LYS A 625 -9.17 -36.49 9.21
CA LYS A 625 -9.80 -36.39 7.89
C LYS A 625 -10.53 -37.68 7.53
N GLU A 626 -9.88 -38.83 7.66
CA GLU A 626 -10.48 -40.14 7.40
C GLU A 626 -11.67 -40.40 8.34
N TYR A 627 -11.52 -40.07 9.63
CA TYR A 627 -12.60 -40.18 10.60
C TYR A 627 -13.82 -39.32 10.22
N ALA A 628 -13.60 -38.05 9.83
CA ALA A 628 -14.67 -37.17 9.39
C ALA A 628 -15.35 -37.70 8.10
N ILE A 629 -14.56 -38.11 7.11
CA ILE A 629 -15.06 -38.70 5.86
C ILE A 629 -15.93 -39.92 6.16
N LYS A 630 -15.44 -40.87 6.97
CA LYS A 630 -16.20 -42.08 7.33
C LYS A 630 -17.53 -41.77 8.01
N LYS A 631 -17.55 -40.82 8.96
CA LYS A 631 -18.76 -40.44 9.70
C LYS A 631 -19.80 -39.74 8.82
N PHE A 632 -19.39 -38.86 7.91
CA PHE A 632 -20.32 -38.17 7.01
C PHE A 632 -20.74 -39.01 5.81
N ALA A 633 -19.84 -39.82 5.24
CA ALA A 633 -20.18 -40.73 4.15
C ALA A 633 -21.26 -41.75 4.55
N SER A 634 -21.21 -42.25 5.80
CA SER A 634 -22.20 -43.22 6.30
C SER A 634 -23.65 -42.70 6.38
N VAL A 635 -23.86 -41.39 6.52
CA VAL A 635 -25.20 -40.79 6.69
C VAL A 635 -25.72 -40.15 5.40
N LEU A 636 -24.84 -39.86 4.45
CA LEU A 636 -25.16 -39.11 3.24
C LEU A 636 -26.25 -39.77 2.36
N PRO A 637 -26.29 -41.11 2.18
CA PRO A 637 -27.37 -41.74 1.42
C PRO A 637 -28.75 -41.51 2.04
N GLU A 638 -28.87 -41.56 3.37
CA GLU A 638 -30.14 -41.29 4.05
C GLU A 638 -30.48 -39.80 3.99
N TYR A 639 -29.49 -38.91 4.08
CA TYR A 639 -29.72 -37.47 3.92
C TYR A 639 -30.28 -37.13 2.54
N PHE A 640 -29.74 -37.72 1.47
CA PHE A 640 -30.28 -37.55 0.12
C PHE A 640 -31.67 -38.16 -0.06
N LYS A 641 -32.09 -39.08 0.81
CA LYS A 641 -33.44 -39.67 0.79
C LYS A 641 -34.45 -38.81 1.54
N VAL A 642 -34.06 -38.26 2.68
CA VAL A 642 -34.94 -37.51 3.57
C VAL A 642 -35.03 -36.02 3.17
N PHE A 643 -33.91 -35.37 2.89
CA PHE A 643 -33.87 -33.93 2.60
C PHE A 643 -33.96 -33.63 1.10
N GLN A 644 -35.17 -33.75 0.54
CA GLN A 644 -35.42 -33.56 -0.90
C GLN A 644 -35.58 -32.09 -1.34
N ASP A 645 -35.71 -31.16 -0.41
CA ASP A 645 -35.86 -29.73 -0.72
C ASP A 645 -34.63 -29.19 -1.45
N GLU A 646 -34.84 -28.35 -2.47
CA GLU A 646 -33.75 -27.81 -3.29
C GLU A 646 -32.68 -27.09 -2.45
N ARG A 647 -33.07 -26.42 -1.35
CA ARG A 647 -32.13 -25.72 -0.45
C ARG A 647 -31.26 -26.68 0.36
N CYS A 648 -31.69 -27.92 0.57
CA CYS A 648 -30.88 -28.96 1.21
C CYS A 648 -29.98 -29.68 0.20
N MET A 649 -30.45 -29.86 -1.03
CA MET A 649 -29.75 -30.63 -2.05
C MET A 649 -28.38 -30.04 -2.43
N ALA A 650 -28.28 -28.71 -2.60
CA ALA A 650 -27.01 -28.08 -2.94
C ALA A 650 -25.94 -28.26 -1.85
N PRO A 651 -26.20 -27.97 -0.55
CA PRO A 651 -25.27 -28.28 0.54
C PRO A 651 -24.88 -29.76 0.62
N LEU A 652 -25.81 -30.69 0.37
CA LEU A 652 -25.51 -32.13 0.38
C LEU A 652 -24.54 -32.53 -0.74
N ILE A 653 -24.73 -32.00 -1.95
CA ILE A 653 -23.81 -32.25 -3.07
C ILE A 653 -22.44 -31.63 -2.78
N ILE A 654 -22.39 -30.43 -2.23
CA ILE A 654 -21.11 -29.79 -1.85
C ILE A 654 -20.42 -30.59 -0.74
N LEU A 655 -21.15 -31.06 0.25
CA LEU A 655 -20.62 -31.92 1.31
C LEU A 655 -20.06 -33.22 0.72
N ALA A 656 -20.78 -33.86 -0.22
CA ALA A 656 -20.33 -35.03 -0.96
C ALA A 656 -18.99 -34.78 -1.68
N SER A 657 -18.82 -33.59 -2.26
CA SER A 657 -17.61 -33.22 -2.99
C SER A 657 -16.34 -33.11 -2.13
N PHE A 658 -16.48 -33.02 -0.80
CA PHE A 658 -15.34 -33.04 0.13
C PHE A 658 -14.85 -34.46 0.45
N MET A 659 -15.56 -35.49 -0.01
CA MET A 659 -15.23 -36.88 0.23
C MET A 659 -14.78 -37.54 -1.07
N PRO A 660 -13.90 -38.57 -1.02
CA PRO A 660 -13.57 -39.37 -2.19
C PRO A 660 -14.82 -40.05 -2.77
N PRO A 661 -14.94 -40.17 -4.11
CA PRO A 661 -16.12 -40.76 -4.74
C PRO A 661 -16.36 -42.23 -4.31
N ALA A 662 -15.29 -42.95 -3.94
CA ALA A 662 -15.34 -44.31 -3.44
C ALA A 662 -16.03 -44.43 -2.06
N ALA A 663 -16.07 -43.37 -1.26
CA ALA A 663 -16.72 -43.38 0.05
C ALA A 663 -18.26 -43.29 -0.06
N ILE A 664 -18.78 -42.82 -1.20
CA ILE A 664 -20.21 -42.52 -1.42
C ILE A 664 -20.70 -43.06 -2.79
N PRO A 665 -20.56 -44.38 -3.05
CA PRO A 665 -20.78 -44.98 -4.36
C PRO A 665 -22.22 -44.83 -4.89
N THR A 666 -23.22 -44.79 -4.00
CA THR A 666 -24.64 -44.64 -4.35
C THR A 666 -24.92 -43.30 -5.04
N PHE A 667 -24.23 -42.24 -4.63
CA PHE A 667 -24.33 -40.93 -5.26
C PHE A 667 -23.33 -40.79 -6.41
N SER A 668 -22.05 -41.13 -6.18
CA SER A 668 -20.96 -40.83 -7.13
C SER A 668 -21.13 -41.51 -8.49
N CYS A 669 -21.58 -42.78 -8.53
CA CYS A 669 -21.85 -43.50 -9.79
C CYS A 669 -23.01 -42.88 -10.59
N GLY A 670 -23.93 -42.14 -9.93
CA GLY A 670 -25.11 -41.55 -10.56
C GLY A 670 -24.90 -40.14 -11.12
N VAL A 671 -23.84 -39.42 -10.73
CA VAL A 671 -23.68 -37.98 -11.05
C VAL A 671 -23.61 -37.72 -12.56
N VAL A 672 -22.81 -38.49 -13.31
CA VAL A 672 -22.69 -38.35 -14.77
C VAL A 672 -24.01 -38.70 -15.46
N SER A 673 -24.75 -39.70 -14.94
CA SER A 673 -26.08 -40.04 -15.46
C SER A 673 -27.10 -38.92 -15.20
N ARG A 674 -27.03 -38.25 -14.05
CA ARG A 674 -27.88 -37.08 -13.76
C ARG A 674 -27.58 -35.95 -14.74
N LEU A 675 -26.30 -35.60 -14.96
CA LEU A 675 -25.90 -34.60 -15.96
C LEU A 675 -26.36 -34.93 -17.39
N ARG A 676 -26.37 -36.22 -17.77
CA ARG A 676 -26.85 -36.69 -19.08
C ARG A 676 -28.36 -36.50 -19.25
N ASN A 677 -29.13 -36.69 -18.17
CA ASN A 677 -30.58 -36.66 -18.18
C ASN A 677 -31.18 -35.26 -17.96
N ILE A 678 -30.36 -34.22 -17.75
CA ILE A 678 -30.83 -32.83 -17.68
C ILE A 678 -31.35 -32.40 -19.06
N ASP A 679 -32.51 -31.75 -19.08
CA ASP A 679 -33.14 -31.24 -20.30
C ASP A 679 -32.37 -30.04 -20.89
N SER A 680 -32.42 -29.89 -22.21
CA SER A 680 -31.85 -28.71 -22.90
C SER A 680 -32.55 -27.42 -22.42
N GLY A 681 -31.78 -26.36 -22.15
CA GLY A 681 -32.31 -25.11 -21.60
C GLY A 681 -32.50 -25.08 -20.08
N ALA A 682 -31.97 -26.07 -19.35
CA ALA A 682 -31.99 -26.08 -17.90
C ALA A 682 -31.17 -24.94 -17.28
N ASP A 683 -31.67 -24.39 -16.17
CA ASP A 683 -30.96 -23.37 -15.40
C ASP A 683 -29.59 -23.86 -14.92
N GLN A 684 -28.63 -22.94 -14.88
CA GLN A 684 -27.25 -23.21 -14.44
C GLN A 684 -27.17 -23.91 -13.08
N ASN A 685 -28.08 -23.59 -12.16
CA ASN A 685 -28.15 -24.17 -10.81
C ASN A 685 -28.36 -25.69 -10.81
N LYS A 686 -28.95 -26.26 -11.87
CA LYS A 686 -29.25 -27.70 -11.97
C LYS A 686 -28.03 -28.54 -12.30
N TYR A 687 -27.03 -27.98 -12.97
CA TYR A 687 -25.80 -28.69 -13.35
C TYR A 687 -24.53 -28.17 -12.65
N SER A 688 -24.47 -26.90 -12.24
CA SER A 688 -23.27 -26.26 -11.71
C SER A 688 -22.66 -27.00 -10.52
N VAL A 689 -23.47 -27.32 -9.51
CA VAL A 689 -23.01 -28.00 -8.28
C VAL A 689 -22.54 -29.44 -8.58
N LEU A 690 -23.15 -30.10 -9.56
CA LEU A 690 -22.73 -31.44 -10.01
C LEU A 690 -21.40 -31.39 -10.78
N ILE A 691 -21.22 -30.37 -11.62
CA ILE A 691 -19.96 -30.13 -12.32
C ILE A 691 -18.84 -29.81 -11.32
N ASP A 692 -19.07 -28.91 -10.36
CA ASP A 692 -18.13 -28.59 -9.29
C ASP A 692 -17.71 -29.84 -8.51
N CYS A 693 -18.67 -30.72 -8.22
CA CYS A 693 -18.44 -31.98 -7.52
C CYS A 693 -17.50 -32.91 -8.33
N LEU A 694 -17.79 -33.12 -9.62
CA LEU A 694 -16.95 -33.93 -10.50
C LEU A 694 -15.55 -33.32 -10.70
N CYS A 695 -15.45 -31.99 -10.79
CA CYS A 695 -14.16 -31.29 -10.87
C CYS A 695 -13.29 -31.56 -9.63
N ARG A 696 -13.87 -31.46 -8.42
CA ARG A 696 -13.17 -31.76 -7.15
C ARG A 696 -12.75 -33.22 -7.03
N TRP A 697 -13.50 -34.15 -7.61
CA TRP A 697 -13.11 -35.56 -7.70
C TRP A 697 -12.07 -35.86 -8.78
N GLY A 698 -11.62 -34.87 -9.55
CA GLY A 698 -10.71 -35.09 -10.69
C GLY A 698 -11.37 -35.80 -11.87
N GLN A 699 -12.70 -35.81 -11.92
CA GLN A 699 -13.52 -36.54 -12.91
C GLN A 699 -14.06 -35.65 -14.04
N VAL A 700 -13.53 -34.44 -14.19
CA VAL A 700 -13.88 -33.49 -15.28
C VAL A 700 -13.75 -34.10 -16.68
N GLY A 701 -12.89 -35.12 -16.85
CA GLY A 701 -12.76 -35.87 -18.10
C GLY A 701 -14.07 -36.53 -18.56
N HIS A 702 -14.93 -36.97 -17.64
CA HIS A 702 -16.23 -37.55 -17.97
C HIS A 702 -17.23 -36.50 -18.47
N ILE A 703 -17.18 -35.27 -17.92
CA ILE A 703 -17.99 -34.14 -18.41
C ILE A 703 -17.56 -33.80 -19.83
N MET A 704 -16.26 -33.70 -20.06
CA MET A 704 -15.69 -33.38 -21.36
C MET A 704 -15.98 -34.46 -22.40
N GLU A 705 -15.90 -35.75 -22.03
CA GLU A 705 -16.30 -36.86 -22.91
C GLU A 705 -17.78 -36.75 -23.28
N LEU A 706 -18.67 -36.57 -22.31
CA LEU A 706 -20.11 -36.38 -22.55
C LEU A 706 -20.39 -35.19 -23.49
N ALA A 707 -19.75 -34.05 -23.25
CA ALA A 707 -19.89 -32.86 -24.09
C ALA A 707 -19.32 -33.07 -25.50
N CYS A 708 -18.16 -33.73 -25.62
CA CYS A 708 -17.57 -34.05 -26.92
C CYS A 708 -18.43 -35.03 -27.73
N ASP A 709 -19.04 -36.01 -27.09
CA ASP A 709 -19.92 -37.00 -27.73
C ASP A 709 -21.16 -36.29 -28.29
N TRP A 710 -21.85 -35.46 -27.49
CA TRP A 710 -22.98 -34.65 -27.96
C TRP A 710 -22.61 -33.71 -29.11
N LEU A 711 -21.48 -33.00 -29.01
CA LEU A 711 -21.03 -32.11 -30.08
C LEU A 711 -20.64 -32.87 -31.36
N SER A 712 -20.04 -34.06 -31.23
CA SER A 712 -19.57 -34.86 -32.38
C SER A 712 -20.71 -35.59 -33.09
N ASP A 713 -21.72 -36.06 -32.35
CA ASP A 713 -22.91 -36.71 -32.91
C ASP A 713 -23.64 -35.79 -33.92
N SER A 714 -23.59 -34.47 -33.70
CA SER A 714 -24.12 -33.47 -34.62
C SER A 714 -23.23 -33.17 -35.84
N LEU A 715 -21.95 -33.57 -35.83
CA LEU A 715 -21.02 -33.38 -36.97
C LEU A 715 -21.16 -34.47 -38.04
N THR A 716 -21.68 -35.64 -37.66
CA THR A 716 -21.89 -36.79 -38.53
C THR A 716 -23.31 -37.32 -38.37
N PRO A 717 -24.27 -36.94 -39.23
CA PRO A 717 -25.59 -37.58 -39.19
C PRO A 717 -25.41 -39.05 -39.57
N THR A 718 -25.53 -39.94 -38.58
CA THR A 718 -25.39 -41.38 -38.76
C THR A 718 -26.40 -41.91 -39.77
N LYS A 719 -25.95 -42.22 -40.99
CA LYS A 719 -26.64 -43.18 -41.87
C LYS A 719 -26.52 -44.56 -41.25
N ASN A 720 -27.64 -45.10 -40.76
CA ASN A 720 -27.97 -46.49 -40.38
C ASN A 720 -26.90 -47.37 -39.70
N PRO A 721 -27.22 -48.03 -38.57
CA PRO A 721 -26.27 -48.92 -37.89
C PRO A 721 -26.14 -50.22 -38.69
N LYS A 722 -25.00 -50.44 -39.35
CA LYS A 722 -24.60 -51.80 -39.74
C LYS A 722 -23.95 -52.47 -38.54
N THR A 723 -24.61 -53.54 -38.11
CA THR A 723 -24.25 -54.55 -37.12
C THR A 723 -22.77 -54.96 -37.14
N SER A 724 -22.10 -54.91 -35.97
CA SER A 724 -21.20 -55.98 -35.52
C SER A 724 -20.95 -55.92 -34.00
N GLY A 725 -20.99 -57.08 -33.33
CA GLY A 725 -20.41 -57.30 -32.00
C GLY A 725 -21.35 -57.20 -30.79
N ARG A 726 -21.90 -58.35 -30.35
CA ARG A 726 -22.60 -58.54 -29.07
C ARG A 726 -21.81 -58.01 -27.87
N ARG A 727 -22.30 -56.94 -27.22
CA ARG A 727 -22.24 -56.71 -25.76
C ARG A 727 -23.55 -56.06 -25.33
N VAL A 728 -24.17 -56.60 -24.29
CA VAL A 728 -25.44 -56.09 -23.73
C VAL A 728 -25.23 -54.63 -23.30
N ARG A 729 -25.81 -53.69 -24.06
CA ARG A 729 -25.91 -52.27 -23.71
C ARG A 729 -27.37 -51.98 -23.40
N ILE A 730 -27.62 -51.44 -22.21
CA ILE A 730 -28.88 -50.80 -21.85
C ILE A 730 -29.14 -49.73 -22.92
N HIS A 731 -30.28 -49.84 -23.61
CA HIS A 731 -30.76 -48.84 -24.57
C HIS A 731 -31.14 -47.58 -23.80
N VAL A 732 -30.18 -46.67 -23.61
CA VAL A 732 -30.48 -45.28 -23.26
C VAL A 732 -30.62 -44.54 -24.58
N THR A 733 -31.79 -43.96 -24.84
CA THR A 733 -32.07 -43.08 -25.98
C THR A 733 -31.02 -41.97 -26.02
N HIS A 734 -30.08 -42.05 -26.97
CA HIS A 734 -28.99 -41.08 -27.13
C HIS A 734 -29.55 -39.85 -27.84
N GLU A 735 -30.25 -38.99 -27.12
CA GLU A 735 -30.58 -37.66 -27.63
C GLU A 735 -29.31 -36.80 -27.56
N SER A 736 -28.87 -36.29 -28.71
CA SER A 736 -27.74 -35.37 -28.77
C SER A 736 -28.17 -33.99 -28.27
N LYS A 737 -27.43 -33.44 -27.28
CA LYS A 737 -27.74 -32.16 -26.62
C LYS A 737 -26.59 -31.15 -26.81
N PRO A 738 -26.39 -30.59 -28.03
CA PRO A 738 -25.24 -29.73 -28.32
C PRO A 738 -25.26 -28.41 -27.54
N ASP A 739 -26.43 -27.81 -27.28
CA ASP A 739 -26.54 -26.57 -26.49
C ASP A 739 -26.09 -26.78 -25.04
N LEU A 740 -26.53 -27.87 -24.41
CA LEU A 740 -26.13 -28.22 -23.04
C LEU A 740 -24.64 -28.59 -22.95
N ALA A 741 -24.07 -29.19 -24.00
CA ALA A 741 -22.64 -29.44 -24.09
C ALA A 741 -21.83 -28.12 -24.05
N ILE A 742 -22.29 -27.10 -24.78
CA ILE A 742 -21.70 -25.76 -24.77
C ILE A 742 -21.84 -25.11 -23.40
N ASP A 743 -23.01 -25.22 -22.75
CA ASP A 743 -23.22 -24.71 -21.38
C ASP A 743 -22.22 -25.31 -20.38
N TYR A 744 -21.98 -26.62 -20.44
CA TYR A 744 -21.04 -27.30 -19.56
C TYR A 744 -19.60 -26.85 -19.81
N ILE A 745 -19.17 -26.75 -21.07
CA ILE A 745 -17.82 -26.29 -21.41
C ILE A 745 -17.63 -24.82 -21.02
N GLU A 746 -18.63 -23.97 -21.25
CA GLU A 746 -18.59 -22.56 -20.87
C GLU A 746 -18.50 -22.40 -19.34
N TYR A 747 -19.30 -23.16 -18.58
CA TYR A 747 -19.22 -23.17 -17.12
C TYR A 747 -17.82 -23.59 -16.62
N LEU A 748 -17.25 -24.64 -17.22
CA LEU A 748 -15.89 -25.10 -16.90
C LEU A 748 -14.83 -24.04 -17.17
N LEU A 749 -14.90 -23.32 -18.29
CA LEU A 749 -13.89 -22.31 -18.67
C LEU A 749 -14.03 -20.99 -17.89
N THR A 750 -15.25 -20.60 -17.52
CA THR A 750 -15.52 -19.33 -16.82
C THR A 750 -15.23 -19.37 -15.32
N HIS A 751 -15.22 -20.55 -14.70
CA HIS A 751 -15.02 -20.71 -13.25
C HIS A 751 -13.55 -21.10 -12.95
N PRO A 752 -12.76 -20.28 -12.21
CA PRO A 752 -11.30 -20.47 -12.10
C PRO A 752 -10.85 -21.86 -11.62
N VAL A 753 -11.52 -22.42 -10.60
CA VAL A 753 -11.20 -23.75 -10.07
C VAL A 753 -11.49 -24.85 -11.10
N ASN A 754 -12.65 -24.76 -11.75
CA ASN A 754 -13.08 -25.73 -12.76
C ASN A 754 -12.23 -25.63 -14.03
N CYS A 755 -11.80 -24.43 -14.41
CA CYS A 755 -10.91 -24.20 -15.54
C CYS A 755 -9.55 -24.85 -15.26
N GLY A 756 -9.01 -24.70 -14.05
CA GLY A 756 -7.81 -25.43 -13.60
C GLY A 756 -7.98 -26.95 -13.69
N CYS A 757 -9.12 -27.49 -13.26
CA CYS A 757 -9.45 -28.91 -13.39
C CYS A 757 -9.53 -29.35 -14.86
N LEU A 758 -10.28 -28.65 -15.72
CA LEU A 758 -10.38 -28.95 -17.15
C LEU A 758 -9.01 -28.97 -17.81
N LEU A 759 -8.19 -27.97 -17.54
CA LEU A 759 -6.86 -27.87 -18.10
C LEU A 759 -5.93 -28.99 -17.62
N SER A 760 -6.18 -29.61 -16.45
CA SER A 760 -5.40 -30.75 -15.94
C SER A 760 -5.59 -32.06 -16.73
N VAL A 761 -6.59 -32.11 -17.61
CA VAL A 761 -6.89 -33.28 -18.46
C VAL A 761 -5.78 -33.48 -19.51
N PRO A 762 -5.50 -34.73 -19.95
CA PRO A 762 -4.49 -34.99 -20.96
C PRO A 762 -4.62 -34.14 -22.24
N LYS A 763 -3.48 -33.60 -22.70
CA LYS A 763 -3.35 -32.67 -23.83
C LYS A 763 -4.03 -33.16 -25.11
N ASN A 764 -3.96 -34.46 -25.40
CA ASN A 764 -4.61 -35.06 -26.57
C ASN A 764 -6.15 -34.91 -26.54
N LYS A 765 -6.77 -35.01 -25.37
CA LYS A 765 -8.21 -34.82 -25.22
C LYS A 765 -8.60 -33.34 -25.32
N LEU A 766 -7.79 -32.43 -24.78
CA LEU A 766 -7.99 -30.98 -24.95
C LEU A 766 -7.85 -30.55 -26.41
N LYS A 767 -6.88 -31.10 -27.15
CA LYS A 767 -6.76 -30.89 -28.61
C LYS A 767 -7.96 -31.46 -29.37
N LYS A 768 -8.52 -32.60 -28.94
CA LYS A 768 -9.77 -33.14 -29.50
C LYS A 768 -10.94 -32.17 -29.29
N LEU A 769 -11.13 -31.66 -28.06
CA LEU A 769 -12.16 -30.67 -27.76
C LEU A 769 -11.98 -29.40 -28.60
N LEU A 770 -10.77 -28.87 -28.69
CA LEU A 770 -10.45 -27.70 -29.51
C LEU A 770 -10.79 -27.94 -31.00
N LYS A 771 -10.47 -29.13 -31.53
CA LYS A 771 -10.82 -29.51 -32.91
C LYS A 771 -12.33 -29.59 -33.13
N ILE A 772 -13.09 -30.14 -32.18
CA ILE A 772 -14.55 -30.23 -32.23
C ILE A 772 -15.14 -28.82 -32.23
N LEU A 773 -14.77 -27.96 -31.29
CA LEU A 773 -15.24 -26.57 -31.24
C LEU A 773 -14.84 -25.79 -32.49
N GLY A 774 -13.66 -26.06 -33.06
CA GLY A 774 -13.19 -25.46 -34.31
C GLY A 774 -14.04 -25.80 -35.54
N ALA A 775 -14.84 -26.87 -35.49
CA ALA A 775 -15.82 -27.18 -36.54
C ALA A 775 -16.90 -26.09 -36.67
N ALA A 776 -17.10 -25.25 -35.64
CA ALA A 776 -17.98 -24.08 -35.69
C ALA A 776 -17.71 -23.19 -36.90
N LYS A 777 -16.45 -23.00 -37.30
CA LYS A 777 -16.08 -22.18 -38.48
C LYS A 777 -16.72 -22.68 -39.77
N LYS A 778 -16.84 -24.01 -39.92
CA LYS A 778 -17.48 -24.63 -41.09
C LYS A 778 -18.97 -24.34 -41.10
N PHE A 779 -19.66 -24.52 -39.97
CA PHE A 779 -21.10 -24.24 -39.86
C PHE A 779 -21.41 -22.76 -40.03
N LEU A 780 -20.62 -21.88 -39.40
CA LEU A 780 -20.75 -20.43 -39.55
C LEU A 780 -20.50 -19.99 -41.00
N GLY A 781 -19.52 -20.57 -41.69
CA GLY A 781 -19.30 -20.33 -43.13
C GLY A 781 -20.51 -20.72 -43.98
N SER A 782 -21.07 -21.92 -43.77
CA SER A 782 -22.30 -22.34 -44.47
C SER A 782 -23.51 -21.46 -44.16
N ILE A 783 -23.66 -21.03 -42.89
CA ILE A 783 -24.71 -20.09 -42.48
C ILE A 783 -24.54 -18.74 -43.18
N LEU A 784 -23.33 -18.21 -43.33
CA LEU A 784 -23.07 -16.95 -44.06
C LEU A 784 -23.36 -17.09 -45.56
N GLU A 785 -23.02 -18.23 -46.16
CA GLU A 785 -23.30 -18.56 -47.57
C GLU A 785 -24.78 -18.91 -47.86
N GLY A 786 -25.64 -18.97 -46.83
CA GLY A 786 -27.05 -19.36 -46.98
C GLY A 786 -27.26 -20.84 -47.31
N THR A 787 -26.26 -21.70 -47.08
CA THR A 787 -26.36 -23.15 -47.31
C THR A 787 -26.78 -23.88 -46.05
N ASP A 788 -27.85 -24.67 -46.12
CA ASP A 788 -28.35 -25.43 -44.97
C ASP A 788 -27.44 -26.62 -44.68
N SER A 789 -26.65 -26.53 -43.62
CA SER A 789 -25.63 -27.53 -43.26
C SER A 789 -26.20 -28.67 -42.39
N GLY A 790 -27.48 -28.60 -41.98
CA GLY A 790 -28.16 -29.65 -41.20
C GLY A 790 -27.49 -30.01 -39.87
N GLY A 791 -26.66 -29.11 -39.33
CA GLY A 791 -25.80 -29.33 -38.17
C GLY A 791 -26.18 -28.47 -36.96
N TRP A 792 -25.19 -27.78 -36.36
CA TRP A 792 -25.42 -26.88 -35.23
C TRP A 792 -26.26 -25.67 -35.63
N ASN A 793 -27.15 -25.22 -34.75
CA ASN A 793 -27.89 -23.98 -34.96
C ASN A 793 -26.95 -22.76 -34.88
N GLN A 794 -27.44 -21.59 -35.30
CA GLN A 794 -26.67 -20.35 -35.30
C GLN A 794 -26.11 -19.98 -33.91
N ALA A 795 -26.93 -20.08 -32.86
CA ALA A 795 -26.53 -19.72 -31.50
C ALA A 795 -25.47 -20.68 -30.93
N THR A 796 -25.65 -22.00 -31.10
CA THR A 796 -24.68 -23.01 -30.71
C THR A 796 -23.35 -22.79 -31.44
N SER A 797 -23.41 -22.50 -32.75
CA SER A 797 -22.22 -22.31 -33.58
C SER A 797 -21.42 -21.07 -33.17
N LEU A 798 -22.09 -19.95 -32.88
CA LEU A 798 -21.45 -18.72 -32.38
C LEU A 798 -20.80 -18.93 -31.00
N ARG A 799 -21.52 -19.58 -30.07
CA ARG A 799 -20.97 -19.90 -28.75
C ARG A 799 -19.81 -20.89 -28.82
N ALA A 800 -19.90 -21.92 -29.65
CA ALA A 800 -18.82 -22.87 -29.89
C ALA A 800 -17.58 -22.20 -30.48
N PHE A 801 -17.75 -21.25 -31.41
CA PHE A 801 -16.65 -20.43 -31.94
C PHE A 801 -16.00 -19.56 -30.86
N SER A 802 -16.81 -18.89 -30.03
CA SER A 802 -16.29 -18.11 -28.89
C SER A 802 -15.48 -18.98 -27.92
N LEU A 803 -16.00 -20.16 -27.56
CA LEU A 803 -15.29 -21.12 -26.69
C LEU A 803 -14.03 -21.68 -27.36
N PHE A 804 -14.03 -21.90 -28.68
CA PHE A 804 -12.84 -22.27 -29.43
C PHE A 804 -11.73 -21.20 -29.28
N CYS A 805 -12.09 -19.92 -29.47
CA CYS A 805 -11.16 -18.81 -29.30
C CYS A 805 -10.63 -18.73 -27.86
N ARG A 806 -11.52 -18.76 -26.85
CA ARG A 806 -11.14 -18.73 -25.41
C ARG A 806 -10.27 -19.92 -25.00
N LEU A 807 -10.63 -21.13 -25.42
CA LEU A 807 -9.85 -22.34 -25.12
C LEU A 807 -8.45 -22.26 -25.74
N THR A 808 -8.31 -21.68 -26.93
CA THR A 808 -7.00 -21.46 -27.55
C THR A 808 -6.09 -20.61 -26.65
N VAL A 809 -6.63 -19.57 -26.02
CA VAL A 809 -5.89 -18.72 -25.06
C VAL A 809 -5.50 -19.49 -23.80
N HIS A 810 -6.43 -20.25 -23.21
CA HIS A 810 -6.13 -21.05 -22.03
C HIS A 810 -5.07 -22.12 -22.30
N LEU A 811 -5.08 -22.72 -23.50
CA LEU A 811 -4.05 -23.67 -23.92
C LEU A 811 -2.71 -22.97 -24.17
N GLN A 812 -2.69 -21.78 -24.79
CA GLN A 812 -1.48 -20.97 -24.91
C GLN A 812 -0.88 -20.67 -23.53
N HIS A 813 -1.70 -20.22 -22.59
CA HIS A 813 -1.23 -19.87 -21.24
C HIS A 813 -0.65 -21.08 -20.51
N LYS A 814 -1.30 -22.24 -20.63
CA LYS A 814 -0.87 -23.46 -19.93
C LYS A 814 0.35 -24.13 -20.55
N PHE A 815 0.46 -24.15 -21.87
CA PHE A 815 1.48 -24.91 -22.60
C PHE A 815 2.53 -24.01 -23.29
N SER A 816 2.62 -22.73 -22.92
CA SER A 816 3.58 -21.77 -23.49
C SER A 816 5.03 -22.21 -23.36
N GLU A 817 5.39 -22.85 -22.24
CA GLU A 817 6.75 -23.36 -21.97
C GLU A 817 7.13 -24.55 -22.86
N GLU A 818 6.14 -25.24 -23.46
CA GLU A 818 6.37 -26.40 -24.33
C GLU A 818 6.64 -26.02 -25.80
N GLY A 819 6.72 -24.71 -26.12
CA GLY A 819 7.05 -24.21 -27.46
C GLY A 819 5.94 -24.34 -28.51
N GLU A 820 4.71 -24.72 -28.13
CA GLU A 820 3.55 -24.70 -29.03
C GLU A 820 2.95 -23.29 -29.12
N ASP A 821 2.98 -22.69 -30.33
CA ASP A 821 2.33 -21.41 -30.61
C ASP A 821 0.85 -21.61 -30.94
N HIS A 822 0.00 -21.67 -29.91
CA HIS A 822 -1.45 -21.63 -30.05
C HIS A 822 -1.97 -20.24 -30.49
N LEU A 823 -1.21 -19.15 -30.32
CA LEU A 823 -1.56 -17.84 -30.89
C LEU A 823 -1.52 -17.87 -32.43
N SER A 824 -0.70 -18.72 -33.04
CA SER A 824 -0.75 -18.98 -34.48
C SER A 824 -2.13 -19.45 -34.96
N LEU A 825 -2.88 -20.16 -34.12
CA LEU A 825 -4.23 -20.61 -34.43
C LEU A 825 -5.24 -19.44 -34.37
N LEU A 826 -5.06 -18.50 -33.45
CA LEU A 826 -5.83 -17.25 -33.44
C LEU A 826 -5.49 -16.38 -34.66
N LYS A 827 -4.23 -16.22 -35.03
CA LYS A 827 -3.83 -15.51 -36.26
C LYS A 827 -4.44 -16.14 -37.53
N LYS A 828 -4.43 -17.47 -37.65
CA LYS A 828 -5.12 -18.20 -38.72
C LYS A 828 -6.64 -18.00 -38.69
N THR A 829 -7.22 -17.82 -37.50
CA THR A 829 -8.63 -17.50 -37.34
C THR A 829 -8.92 -16.09 -37.82
N GLY A 830 -8.03 -15.14 -37.54
CA GLY A 830 -8.03 -13.80 -38.10
C GLY A 830 -8.06 -13.78 -39.62
N ALA A 831 -7.09 -14.47 -40.25
CA ALA A 831 -7.04 -14.58 -41.71
C ALA A 831 -8.30 -15.23 -42.32
N TRP A 832 -8.94 -16.17 -41.62
CA TRP A 832 -10.22 -16.72 -42.02
C TRP A 832 -11.36 -15.69 -41.93
N ILE A 833 -11.39 -14.87 -40.87
CA ILE A 833 -12.36 -13.77 -40.74
C ILE A 833 -12.19 -12.77 -41.88
N GLU A 834 -10.95 -12.35 -42.16
CA GLU A 834 -10.63 -11.42 -43.25
C GLU A 834 -11.08 -11.94 -44.61
N SER A 835 -10.86 -13.21 -44.90
CA SER A 835 -11.16 -13.80 -46.21
C SER A 835 -12.60 -14.27 -46.39
N GLN A 836 -13.28 -14.71 -45.33
CA GLN A 836 -14.58 -15.40 -45.40
C GLN A 836 -15.71 -14.71 -44.65
N VAL A 837 -15.44 -13.75 -43.75
CA VAL A 837 -16.47 -13.10 -42.93
C VAL A 837 -16.62 -11.62 -43.28
N VAL A 838 -15.52 -10.89 -43.43
CA VAL A 838 -15.51 -9.46 -43.81
C VAL A 838 -16.25 -9.17 -45.12
N PRO A 839 -16.18 -10.02 -46.18
CA PRO A 839 -16.93 -9.77 -47.43
C PRO A 839 -18.45 -9.63 -47.23
N PHE A 840 -19.02 -10.31 -46.23
CA PHE A 840 -20.46 -10.23 -45.93
C PHE A 840 -20.87 -8.93 -45.23
N ILE A 841 -19.90 -8.18 -44.69
CA ILE A 841 -20.10 -6.83 -44.15
C ILE A 841 -20.06 -5.78 -45.27
N LEU A 842 -19.36 -6.08 -46.38
CA LEU A 842 -19.21 -5.20 -47.53
C LEU A 842 -20.37 -5.26 -48.55
N ALA A 843 -21.11 -6.37 -48.61
CA ALA A 843 -22.03 -6.68 -49.71
C ALA A 843 -23.50 -6.21 -49.54
N SER A 844 -23.88 -5.55 -48.44
CA SER A 844 -25.30 -5.45 -48.02
C SER A 844 -26.12 -4.27 -48.57
N ASP A 845 -25.81 -3.71 -49.75
CA ASP A 845 -26.58 -2.61 -50.37
C ASP A 845 -27.64 -3.07 -51.40
N GLN A 846 -28.06 -4.34 -51.38
CA GLN A 846 -29.20 -4.79 -52.20
C GLN A 846 -30.37 -5.27 -51.34
N GLU A 847 -31.52 -4.66 -51.58
CA GLU A 847 -32.81 -4.89 -50.93
C GLU A 847 -33.27 -6.37 -51.03
N ASP A 848 -33.95 -6.81 -49.97
CA ASP A 848 -34.75 -8.04 -49.84
C ASP A 848 -34.00 -9.39 -49.77
N GLY A 849 -33.31 -9.62 -48.64
CA GLY A 849 -32.94 -10.97 -48.17
C GLY A 849 -31.73 -11.07 -47.23
N ILE A 850 -30.87 -10.04 -47.17
CA ILE A 850 -29.50 -10.13 -46.64
C ILE A 850 -29.39 -9.77 -45.12
N SER A 851 -30.44 -9.26 -44.49
CA SER A 851 -30.36 -8.72 -43.11
C SER A 851 -29.92 -9.73 -42.04
N LYS A 852 -30.33 -11.01 -42.13
CA LYS A 852 -29.97 -12.05 -41.14
C LYS A 852 -28.52 -12.50 -41.20
N HIS A 853 -27.88 -12.46 -42.37
CA HIS A 853 -26.49 -12.92 -42.54
C HIS A 853 -25.49 -11.90 -42.00
N SER A 854 -25.87 -10.62 -42.00
CA SER A 854 -25.01 -9.57 -41.48
C SER A 854 -24.91 -9.53 -39.96
N ASP A 855 -25.92 -9.99 -39.21
CA ASP A 855 -25.82 -10.03 -37.74
C ASP A 855 -24.85 -11.14 -37.31
N VAL A 856 -24.81 -12.26 -38.04
CA VAL A 856 -23.91 -13.38 -37.77
C VAL A 856 -22.44 -12.99 -37.99
N SER A 857 -22.12 -12.28 -39.07
CA SER A 857 -20.75 -11.80 -39.34
C SER A 857 -20.27 -10.83 -38.26
N GLU A 858 -21.15 -9.94 -37.79
CA GLU A 858 -20.86 -9.02 -36.68
C GLU A 858 -20.55 -9.78 -35.37
N PHE A 859 -21.37 -10.78 -34.99
CA PHE A 859 -21.12 -11.58 -33.79
C PHE A 859 -19.82 -12.40 -33.86
N ILE A 860 -19.44 -12.92 -35.04
CA ILE A 860 -18.18 -13.64 -35.22
C ILE A 860 -17.00 -12.71 -34.96
N ILE A 861 -17.00 -11.52 -35.57
CA ILE A 861 -15.93 -10.54 -35.43
C ILE A 861 -15.85 -10.05 -33.98
N GLN A 862 -16.99 -9.74 -33.35
CA GLN A 862 -17.02 -9.26 -31.97
C GLN A 862 -16.49 -10.32 -31.00
N ALA A 863 -16.87 -11.60 -31.18
CA ALA A 863 -16.36 -12.70 -30.37
C ALA A 863 -14.84 -12.86 -30.50
N TYR A 864 -14.30 -12.74 -31.72
CA TYR A 864 -12.86 -12.81 -31.97
C TYR A 864 -12.11 -11.62 -31.36
N LEU A 865 -12.55 -10.38 -31.62
CA LEU A 865 -11.91 -9.17 -31.11
C LEU A 865 -11.93 -9.12 -29.59
N THR A 866 -13.01 -9.59 -28.95
CA THR A 866 -13.10 -9.67 -27.49
C THR A 866 -12.02 -10.60 -26.92
N VAL A 867 -11.82 -11.77 -27.54
CA VAL A 867 -10.78 -12.71 -27.11
C VAL A 867 -9.38 -12.15 -27.38
N CYS A 868 -9.14 -11.51 -28.53
CA CYS A 868 -7.85 -10.88 -28.81
C CYS A 868 -7.54 -9.74 -27.82
N LYS A 869 -8.56 -8.96 -27.43
CA LYS A 869 -8.46 -7.97 -26.36
C LYS A 869 -8.07 -8.64 -25.03
N ASP A 870 -8.72 -9.74 -24.67
CA ASP A 870 -8.39 -10.48 -23.43
C ASP A 870 -6.96 -11.05 -23.47
N VAL A 871 -6.47 -11.50 -24.63
CA VAL A 871 -5.08 -11.98 -24.81
C VAL A 871 -4.05 -10.90 -24.51
N VAL A 872 -4.31 -9.66 -24.94
CA VAL A 872 -3.43 -8.52 -24.64
C VAL A 872 -3.51 -8.17 -23.16
N MET A 873 -4.71 -8.10 -22.59
CA MET A 873 -4.95 -7.81 -21.17
C MET A 873 -4.20 -8.78 -20.23
N VAL A 874 -4.14 -10.07 -20.57
CA VAL A 874 -3.41 -11.07 -19.75
C VAL A 874 -1.92 -11.18 -20.09
N GLY A 875 -1.38 -10.30 -20.94
CA GLY A 875 0.04 -10.23 -21.27
C GLY A 875 0.55 -11.34 -22.19
N LEU A 876 -0.33 -12.06 -22.90
CA LEU A 876 0.05 -13.14 -23.82
C LEU A 876 0.26 -12.63 -25.26
N GLY A 877 -0.32 -11.48 -25.61
CA GLY A 877 -0.20 -10.88 -26.94
C GLY A 877 1.08 -10.07 -27.09
N ASN A 878 2.09 -10.61 -27.79
CA ASN A 878 3.31 -9.88 -28.14
C ASN A 878 3.04 -8.73 -29.13
N VAL A 879 4.02 -7.84 -29.33
CA VAL A 879 3.90 -6.66 -30.22
C VAL A 879 3.45 -7.06 -31.63
N THR A 880 3.96 -8.18 -32.17
CA THR A 880 3.53 -8.70 -33.48
C THR A 880 2.05 -9.10 -33.52
N PHE A 881 1.53 -9.68 -32.44
CA PHE A 881 0.10 -10.03 -32.33
C PHE A 881 -0.75 -8.76 -32.17
N GLN A 882 -0.30 -7.79 -31.38
CA GLN A 882 -0.97 -6.50 -31.22
C GLN A 882 -1.05 -5.74 -32.55
N ALA A 883 0.04 -5.72 -33.33
CA ALA A 883 0.05 -5.11 -34.66
C ALA A 883 -0.96 -5.79 -35.61
N HIS A 884 -0.98 -7.13 -35.67
CA HIS A 884 -1.96 -7.87 -36.47
C HIS A 884 -3.41 -7.57 -36.06
N LEU A 885 -3.67 -7.45 -34.75
CA LEU A 885 -4.99 -7.07 -34.23
C LEU A 885 -5.41 -5.67 -34.72
N LEU A 886 -4.49 -4.70 -34.67
CA LEU A 886 -4.77 -3.33 -35.12
C LEU A 886 -4.95 -3.23 -36.64
N GLU A 887 -4.15 -3.96 -37.44
CA GLU A 887 -4.30 -4.03 -38.89
C GLU A 887 -5.69 -4.56 -39.28
N MET A 888 -6.13 -5.63 -38.64
CA MET A 888 -7.47 -6.18 -38.86
C MET A 888 -8.56 -5.23 -38.38
N ALA A 889 -8.37 -4.57 -37.24
CA ALA A 889 -9.29 -3.55 -36.76
C ALA A 889 -9.44 -2.41 -37.79
N LEU A 890 -8.36 -1.96 -38.42
CA LEU A 890 -8.42 -0.96 -39.49
C LEU A 890 -9.24 -1.45 -40.69
N GLN A 891 -9.02 -2.68 -41.16
CA GLN A 891 -9.79 -3.25 -42.26
C GLN A 891 -11.29 -3.32 -41.96
N ILE A 892 -11.66 -3.75 -40.75
CA ILE A 892 -13.07 -3.83 -40.31
C ILE A 892 -13.67 -2.42 -40.21
N MET A 893 -12.95 -1.47 -39.61
CA MET A 893 -13.43 -0.10 -39.41
C MET A 893 -13.58 0.69 -40.71
N GLN A 894 -12.90 0.29 -41.78
CA GLN A 894 -13.06 0.89 -43.12
C GLN A 894 -14.36 0.45 -43.83
N THR A 895 -15.04 -0.58 -43.34
CA THR A 895 -16.33 -1.02 -43.90
C THR A 895 -17.46 -0.09 -43.44
N GLU A 896 -18.51 0.10 -44.27
CA GLU A 896 -19.66 0.94 -43.91
C GLU A 896 -20.34 0.48 -42.60
N ARG A 897 -20.27 -0.82 -42.31
CA ARG A 897 -20.83 -1.46 -41.12
C ARG A 897 -19.87 -1.64 -39.95
N GLY A 898 -18.59 -1.26 -40.04
CA GLY A 898 -17.58 -1.53 -39.00
C GLY A 898 -17.84 -0.93 -37.61
N GLY A 899 -18.76 0.02 -37.48
CA GLY A 899 -19.04 0.75 -36.22
C GLY A 899 -19.43 -0.12 -35.03
N PHE A 900 -20.04 -1.31 -35.23
CA PHE A 900 -20.40 -2.21 -34.11
C PHE A 900 -19.18 -2.67 -33.29
N CYS A 901 -17.98 -2.64 -33.89
CA CYS A 901 -16.73 -3.03 -33.22
C CYS A 901 -16.16 -1.93 -32.30
N ALA A 902 -16.61 -0.68 -32.44
CA ALA A 902 -15.98 0.46 -31.76
C ALA A 902 -15.84 0.31 -30.24
N PRO A 903 -16.84 -0.20 -29.48
CA PRO A 903 -16.69 -0.40 -28.03
C PRO A 903 -15.58 -1.39 -27.68
N VAL A 904 -15.52 -2.54 -28.37
CA VAL A 904 -14.51 -3.59 -28.10
C VAL A 904 -13.12 -3.14 -28.53
N LEU A 905 -13.02 -2.40 -29.65
CA LEU A 905 -11.76 -1.86 -30.13
C LEU A 905 -11.20 -0.81 -29.18
N LEU A 906 -12.01 0.11 -28.63
CA LEU A 906 -11.55 1.05 -27.60
C LEU A 906 -10.98 0.34 -26.38
N CYS A 907 -11.65 -0.72 -25.92
CA CYS A 907 -11.09 -1.58 -24.87
C CYS A 907 -9.76 -2.20 -25.31
N ALA A 908 -9.64 -2.68 -26.55
CA ALA A 908 -8.39 -3.25 -27.04
C ALA A 908 -7.26 -2.22 -27.13
N LEU A 909 -7.54 -0.98 -27.56
CA LEU A 909 -6.56 0.11 -27.58
C LEU A 909 -6.05 0.43 -26.17
N LYS A 910 -6.96 0.44 -25.17
CA LYS A 910 -6.62 0.61 -23.76
C LYS A 910 -5.67 -0.50 -23.29
N GLU A 911 -6.02 -1.77 -23.51
CA GLU A 911 -5.18 -2.90 -23.11
C GLU A 911 -3.81 -2.89 -23.78
N ILE A 912 -3.71 -2.42 -25.04
CA ILE A 912 -2.44 -2.26 -25.74
C ILE A 912 -1.56 -1.18 -25.08
N ILE A 913 -2.12 -0.04 -24.69
CA ILE A 913 -1.38 1.01 -23.96
C ILE A 913 -0.86 0.46 -22.62
N GLU A 914 -1.71 -0.24 -21.86
CA GLU A 914 -1.35 -0.81 -20.57
C GLU A 914 -0.29 -1.92 -20.70
N ALA A 915 -0.38 -2.76 -21.75
CA ALA A 915 0.63 -3.77 -22.03
C ALA A 915 1.99 -3.16 -22.37
N SER A 916 2.01 -2.07 -23.15
CA SER A 916 3.24 -1.36 -23.53
C SER A 916 3.96 -0.70 -22.33
N LEU A 917 3.23 -0.29 -21.28
CA LEU A 917 3.84 0.24 -20.05
C LEU A 917 4.70 -0.78 -19.29
N ASN A 918 4.45 -2.08 -19.49
CA ASN A 918 5.23 -3.14 -18.86
C ASN A 918 6.57 -3.42 -19.58
N HIS A 919 6.75 -2.88 -20.80
CA HIS A 919 7.97 -3.01 -21.58
C HIS A 919 8.80 -1.71 -21.45
N ASN A 920 9.82 -1.71 -20.59
CA ASN A 920 10.60 -0.53 -20.16
C ASN A 920 11.48 0.18 -21.23
N THR A 921 11.25 -0.05 -22.52
CA THR A 921 12.06 0.55 -23.61
C THR A 921 11.21 0.85 -24.82
N GLU A 922 11.22 2.11 -25.27
CA GLU A 922 10.70 2.50 -26.60
C GLU A 922 11.51 1.80 -27.68
N THR A 923 10.84 0.96 -28.48
CA THR A 923 11.41 0.36 -29.69
C THR A 923 10.67 0.90 -30.92
N GLU A 924 11.32 0.85 -32.08
CA GLU A 924 10.71 1.26 -33.36
C GLU A 924 9.39 0.49 -33.63
N GLU A 925 9.32 -0.77 -33.23
CA GLU A 925 8.11 -1.59 -33.30
C GLU A 925 6.95 -1.04 -32.45
N VAL A 926 7.23 -0.52 -31.25
CA VAL A 926 6.22 0.09 -30.36
C VAL A 926 5.76 1.44 -30.92
N THR A 927 6.65 2.22 -31.53
CA THR A 927 6.29 3.48 -32.20
C THR A 927 5.34 3.23 -33.38
N ASN A 928 5.64 2.24 -34.23
CA ASN A 928 4.78 1.84 -35.34
C ASN A 928 3.42 1.31 -34.87
N LEU A 929 3.41 0.57 -33.75
CA LEU A 929 2.20 0.10 -33.11
C LEU A 929 1.33 1.29 -32.64
N PHE A 930 1.91 2.29 -31.97
CA PHE A 930 1.18 3.47 -31.52
C PHE A 930 0.65 4.35 -32.65
N HIS A 931 1.40 4.47 -33.76
CA HIS A 931 0.88 5.12 -34.96
C HIS A 931 -0.36 4.39 -35.51
N THR A 932 -0.30 3.07 -35.57
CA THR A 932 -1.45 2.25 -36.00
C THR A 932 -2.63 2.36 -35.03
N LEU A 933 -2.35 2.42 -33.72
CA LEU A 933 -3.36 2.63 -32.67
C LEU A 933 -4.08 3.96 -32.85
N GLN A 934 -3.33 5.05 -33.10
CA GLN A 934 -3.90 6.36 -33.37
C GLN A 934 -4.79 6.34 -34.61
N ASN A 935 -4.37 5.65 -35.68
CA ASN A 935 -5.18 5.49 -36.88
C ASN A 935 -6.48 4.72 -36.63
N VAL A 936 -6.44 3.65 -35.82
CA VAL A 936 -7.66 2.93 -35.42
C VAL A 936 -8.59 3.85 -34.65
N PHE A 937 -8.05 4.60 -33.68
CA PHE A 937 -8.83 5.55 -32.89
C PHE A 937 -9.49 6.64 -33.78
N GLN A 938 -8.74 7.19 -34.72
CA GLN A 938 -9.27 8.13 -35.70
C GLN A 938 -10.40 7.52 -36.53
N LYS A 939 -10.23 6.30 -37.03
CA LYS A 939 -11.28 5.59 -37.80
C LYS A 939 -12.53 5.30 -36.98
N ILE A 940 -12.40 5.06 -35.68
CA ILE A 940 -13.54 4.96 -34.76
C ILE A 940 -14.34 6.26 -34.74
N LEU A 941 -13.68 7.41 -34.55
CA LEU A 941 -14.37 8.70 -34.53
C LEU A 941 -14.96 9.07 -35.90
N GLU A 942 -14.26 8.80 -37.00
CA GLU A 942 -14.77 9.01 -38.36
C GLU A 942 -16.03 8.15 -38.62
N CYS A 943 -16.04 6.89 -38.17
CA CYS A 943 -17.19 6.01 -38.29
C CYS A 943 -18.40 6.54 -37.52
N VAL A 944 -18.19 7.02 -36.28
CA VAL A 944 -19.24 7.63 -35.46
C VAL A 944 -19.79 8.89 -36.14
N ALA A 945 -18.92 9.78 -36.61
CA ALA A 945 -19.32 11.00 -37.31
C ALA A 945 -20.08 10.70 -38.62
N HIS A 946 -19.63 9.70 -39.38
CA HIS A 946 -20.28 9.26 -40.60
C HIS A 946 -21.69 8.69 -40.32
N ARG A 947 -21.82 7.84 -39.30
CA ARG A 947 -23.12 7.28 -38.86
C ARG A 947 -24.07 8.37 -38.39
N LEU A 948 -23.60 9.34 -37.60
CA LEU A 948 -24.42 10.50 -37.22
C LEU A 948 -24.96 11.28 -38.43
N LYS A 949 -24.17 11.39 -39.50
CA LYS A 949 -24.54 12.12 -40.71
C LYS A 949 -25.53 11.36 -41.60
N LYS A 950 -25.36 10.03 -41.76
CA LYS A 950 -26.24 9.18 -42.60
C LYS A 950 -27.50 8.70 -41.85
N GLU A 951 -27.35 8.25 -40.60
CA GLU A 951 -28.39 7.59 -39.79
C GLU A 951 -28.35 8.08 -38.33
N GLN A 952 -28.90 9.27 -38.08
CA GLN A 952 -28.73 10.00 -36.82
C GLN A 952 -29.06 9.18 -35.56
N GLU A 953 -30.16 8.41 -35.54
CA GLU A 953 -30.55 7.59 -34.38
C GLU A 953 -29.54 6.49 -34.05
N LYS A 954 -29.08 5.74 -35.07
CA LYS A 954 -28.04 4.71 -34.91
C LYS A 954 -26.69 5.32 -34.53
N GLY A 955 -26.38 6.52 -35.04
CA GLY A 955 -25.22 7.29 -34.62
C GLY A 955 -25.24 7.65 -33.12
N ILE A 956 -26.39 8.09 -32.60
CA ILE A 956 -26.56 8.39 -31.16
C ILE A 956 -26.42 7.12 -30.31
N GLN A 957 -27.00 5.99 -30.74
CA GLN A 957 -26.83 4.70 -30.04
C GLN A 957 -25.36 4.28 -29.97
N LEU A 958 -24.62 4.44 -31.08
CA LEU A 958 -23.19 4.14 -31.12
C LEU A 958 -22.41 5.02 -30.14
N ILE A 959 -22.70 6.33 -30.06
CA ILE A 959 -22.08 7.25 -29.08
C ILE A 959 -22.29 6.78 -27.65
N HIS A 960 -23.51 6.38 -27.28
CA HIS A 960 -23.79 5.85 -25.94
C HIS A 960 -23.01 4.57 -25.66
N SER A 961 -22.86 3.69 -26.67
CA SER A 961 -22.13 2.42 -26.50
C SER A 961 -20.62 2.59 -26.29
N ILE A 962 -20.02 3.66 -26.81
CA ILE A 962 -18.57 3.91 -26.70
C ILE A 962 -18.20 4.81 -25.50
N GLN A 963 -19.16 5.43 -24.82
CA GLN A 963 -18.87 6.45 -23.80
C GLN A 963 -18.00 5.92 -22.64
N MET A 964 -18.35 4.76 -22.08
CA MET A 964 -17.58 4.13 -21.01
C MET A 964 -16.22 3.58 -21.50
N PRO A 965 -16.14 2.79 -22.59
CA PRO A 965 -14.86 2.37 -23.16
C PRO A 965 -13.90 3.53 -23.49
N LEU A 966 -14.44 4.63 -24.02
CA LEU A 966 -13.67 5.83 -24.34
C LEU A 966 -13.11 6.48 -23.07
N GLU A 967 -13.90 6.58 -22.01
CA GLU A 967 -13.43 7.11 -20.72
C GLU A 967 -12.28 6.29 -20.13
N GLU A 968 -12.40 4.96 -20.14
CA GLU A 968 -11.34 4.07 -19.67
C GLU A 968 -10.08 4.19 -20.51
N PHE A 969 -10.22 4.25 -21.83
CA PHE A 969 -9.10 4.44 -22.76
C PHE A 969 -8.36 5.76 -22.52
N ILE A 970 -9.09 6.87 -22.39
CA ILE A 970 -8.48 8.20 -22.12
C ILE A 970 -7.84 8.24 -20.73
N HIS A 971 -8.41 7.55 -19.74
CA HIS A 971 -7.77 7.43 -18.43
C HIS A 971 -6.45 6.65 -18.49
N ALA A 972 -6.41 5.51 -19.19
CA ALA A 972 -5.18 4.73 -19.40
C ALA A 972 -4.11 5.55 -20.13
N LEU A 973 -4.52 6.27 -21.19
CA LEU A 973 -3.66 7.19 -21.92
C LEU A 973 -3.09 8.31 -21.02
N GLN A 974 -3.92 8.88 -20.14
CA GLN A 974 -3.45 9.93 -19.22
C GLN A 974 -2.41 9.40 -18.21
N CYS A 975 -2.53 8.12 -17.81
CA CYS A 975 -1.55 7.48 -16.93
C CYS A 975 -0.22 7.23 -17.64
N CYS A 976 -0.23 6.98 -18.96
CA CYS A 976 0.97 6.71 -19.75
C CYS A 976 1.70 7.95 -20.29
N HIS A 977 1.14 9.15 -20.11
CA HIS A 977 1.69 10.42 -20.60
C HIS A 977 3.19 10.65 -20.29
N PRO A 978 3.72 10.36 -19.08
CA PRO A 978 5.14 10.56 -18.79
C PRO A 978 6.07 9.64 -19.58
N THR A 979 5.57 8.49 -20.03
CA THR A 979 6.36 7.45 -20.69
C THR A 979 6.27 7.53 -22.21
N PHE A 980 5.09 7.81 -22.75
CA PHE A 980 4.84 7.87 -24.19
C PHE A 980 4.12 9.17 -24.57
N PRO A 981 4.83 10.32 -24.60
CA PRO A 981 4.20 11.62 -24.84
C PRO A 981 3.63 11.76 -26.27
N ALA A 982 4.26 11.14 -27.27
CA ALA A 982 3.85 11.26 -28.68
C ALA A 982 2.47 10.64 -28.97
N VAL A 983 2.19 9.43 -28.44
CA VAL A 983 0.87 8.79 -28.61
C VAL A 983 -0.21 9.51 -27.80
N HIS A 984 0.14 10.00 -26.60
CA HIS A 984 -0.76 10.81 -25.79
C HIS A 984 -1.15 12.07 -26.54
N GLN A 985 -0.18 12.81 -27.08
CA GLN A 985 -0.41 13.99 -27.90
C GLN A 985 -1.31 13.66 -29.10
N GLY A 986 -0.91 12.69 -29.94
CA GLY A 986 -1.63 12.37 -31.17
C GLY A 986 -3.10 11.98 -30.96
N VAL A 987 -3.42 11.22 -29.90
CA VAL A 987 -4.81 10.87 -29.57
C VAL A 987 -5.61 12.10 -29.10
N LEU A 988 -5.01 13.01 -28.34
CA LEU A 988 -5.65 14.26 -27.95
C LEU A 988 -5.89 15.19 -29.15
N SER A 989 -4.95 15.28 -30.09
CA SER A 989 -5.12 16.04 -31.34
C SER A 989 -6.27 15.46 -32.17
N THR A 990 -6.37 14.13 -32.29
CA THR A 990 -7.49 13.46 -32.97
C THR A 990 -8.84 13.73 -32.30
N LEU A 991 -8.91 13.73 -30.96
CA LEU A 991 -10.10 14.11 -30.20
C LEU A 991 -10.51 15.56 -30.47
N LEU A 992 -9.56 16.49 -30.39
CA LEU A 992 -9.81 17.92 -30.64
C LEU A 992 -10.28 18.16 -32.07
N ALA A 993 -9.61 17.54 -33.05
CA ALA A 993 -9.99 17.64 -34.45
C ALA A 993 -11.43 17.16 -34.70
N ALA A 994 -11.86 16.06 -34.07
CA ALA A 994 -13.23 15.57 -34.20
C ALA A 994 -14.27 16.54 -33.62
N ILE A 995 -14.01 17.12 -32.44
CA ILE A 995 -14.89 18.11 -31.80
C ILE A 995 -14.97 19.38 -32.66
N VAL A 996 -13.81 19.91 -33.09
CA VAL A 996 -13.74 21.12 -33.90
C VAL A 996 -14.43 20.91 -35.25
N ALA A 997 -14.21 19.78 -35.91
CA ALA A 997 -14.81 19.48 -37.21
C ALA A 997 -16.34 19.39 -37.16
N GLU A 998 -16.92 18.76 -36.13
CA GLU A 998 -18.38 18.65 -36.00
C GLU A 998 -19.01 20.01 -35.69
N ILE A 999 -18.45 20.78 -34.76
CA ILE A 999 -18.94 22.14 -34.44
C ILE A 999 -18.80 23.04 -35.67
N ASN A 1000 -17.66 23.01 -36.37
CA ASN A 1000 -17.44 23.77 -37.61
C ASN A 1000 -18.48 23.42 -38.68
N CYS A 1001 -18.79 22.13 -38.88
CA CYS A 1001 -19.82 21.69 -39.82
C CYS A 1001 -21.22 22.25 -39.48
N VAL A 1002 -21.55 22.36 -38.20
CA VAL A 1002 -22.81 22.97 -37.75
C VAL A 1002 -22.79 24.48 -37.97
N LEU A 1003 -21.69 25.16 -37.65
CA LEU A 1003 -21.53 26.60 -37.85
C LEU A 1003 -21.61 27.00 -39.33
N GLN A 1004 -21.03 26.21 -40.24
CA GLN A 1004 -21.11 26.46 -41.69
C GLN A 1004 -22.51 26.27 -42.28
N LYS A 1005 -23.36 25.47 -41.63
CA LYS A 1005 -24.75 25.22 -42.06
C LYS A 1005 -25.73 26.27 -41.53
N ALA A 1006 -25.31 27.16 -40.63
CA ALA A 1006 -26.14 28.22 -40.09
C ALA A 1006 -26.41 29.28 -41.16
N SER A 1007 -27.68 29.45 -41.55
CA SER A 1007 -28.12 30.34 -42.63
C SER A 1007 -28.39 31.78 -42.19
N SER A 1008 -28.47 32.06 -40.88
CA SER A 1008 -28.70 33.41 -40.34
C SER A 1008 -27.96 33.66 -39.01
N GLU A 1009 -27.71 34.92 -38.68
CA GLU A 1009 -27.05 35.35 -37.42
C GLU A 1009 -27.87 34.95 -36.17
N ASN A 1010 -29.19 34.73 -36.33
CA ASN A 1010 -30.09 34.25 -35.27
C ASN A 1010 -29.96 32.75 -34.97
N ASP A 1011 -29.33 31.96 -35.86
CA ASP A 1011 -29.10 30.53 -35.67
C ASP A 1011 -27.79 30.25 -34.88
N LEU A 1012 -26.96 31.28 -34.64
CA LEU A 1012 -25.69 31.19 -33.94
C LEU A 1012 -25.87 31.51 -32.44
N THR A 1013 -26.19 30.49 -31.64
CA THR A 1013 -26.28 30.63 -30.17
C THR A 1013 -25.01 30.14 -29.46
N MET A 1014 -24.53 30.93 -28.50
CA MET A 1014 -23.35 30.56 -27.69
C MET A 1014 -23.71 29.41 -26.73
N PRO A 1015 -22.96 28.29 -26.72
CA PRO A 1015 -23.30 27.15 -25.88
C PRO A 1015 -23.06 27.48 -24.40
N LYS A 1016 -24.04 27.17 -23.54
CA LYS A 1016 -23.99 27.40 -22.08
C LYS A 1016 -23.75 26.10 -21.31
N THR A 1017 -24.16 24.98 -21.88
CA THR A 1017 -24.13 23.65 -21.29
C THR A 1017 -23.66 22.62 -22.32
N LEU A 1018 -23.24 21.45 -21.85
CA LEU A 1018 -22.77 20.37 -22.74
C LEU A 1018 -23.86 19.93 -23.73
N SER A 1019 -25.15 20.03 -23.38
CA SER A 1019 -26.28 19.70 -24.26
C SER A 1019 -26.47 20.67 -25.41
N ASP A 1020 -25.84 21.85 -25.37
CA ASP A 1020 -25.91 22.84 -26.43
C ASP A 1020 -24.88 22.55 -27.56
N LEU A 1021 -24.00 21.56 -27.36
CA LEU A 1021 -23.07 21.10 -28.38
C LEU A 1021 -23.69 19.99 -29.25
N PRO A 1022 -23.20 19.81 -30.49
CA PRO A 1022 -23.58 18.67 -31.33
C PRO A 1022 -23.31 17.31 -30.66
N PRO A 1023 -24.01 16.23 -31.04
CA PRO A 1023 -24.02 14.97 -30.29
C PRO A 1023 -22.64 14.33 -30.02
N LEU A 1024 -21.75 14.27 -31.01
CA LEU A 1024 -20.42 13.67 -30.81
C LEU A 1024 -19.56 14.58 -29.91
N SER A 1025 -19.54 15.88 -30.18
CA SER A 1025 -18.83 16.91 -29.42
C SER A 1025 -19.28 16.95 -27.96
N SER A 1026 -20.59 16.87 -27.73
CA SER A 1026 -21.19 16.82 -26.40
C SER A 1026 -20.69 15.61 -25.61
N SER A 1027 -20.69 14.42 -26.24
CA SER A 1027 -20.24 13.18 -25.60
C SER A 1027 -18.74 13.16 -25.32
N LEU A 1028 -17.91 13.56 -26.29
CA LEU A 1028 -16.45 13.66 -26.12
C LEU A 1028 -16.10 14.66 -25.01
N MET A 1029 -16.74 15.84 -25.02
CA MET A 1029 -16.56 16.85 -23.96
C MET A 1029 -17.05 16.35 -22.59
N ALA A 1030 -18.12 15.56 -22.54
CA ALA A 1030 -18.58 14.97 -21.28
C ALA A 1030 -17.54 14.03 -20.67
N VAL A 1031 -16.83 13.23 -21.49
CA VAL A 1031 -15.73 12.36 -21.03
C VAL A 1031 -14.54 13.20 -20.56
N ILE A 1032 -14.09 14.17 -21.36
CA ILE A 1032 -12.95 15.06 -21.04
C ILE A 1032 -13.20 15.77 -19.69
N MET A 1033 -14.41 16.26 -19.46
CA MET A 1033 -14.74 17.10 -18.30
C MET A 1033 -14.81 16.35 -16.96
N LYS A 1034 -14.78 15.00 -16.95
CA LYS A 1034 -14.77 14.19 -15.73
C LYS A 1034 -13.44 14.25 -14.97
N SER A 1035 -12.33 14.55 -15.64
CA SER A 1035 -10.99 14.57 -15.03
C SER A 1035 -10.27 15.90 -15.26
N ALA A 1036 -9.90 16.58 -14.17
CA ALA A 1036 -9.17 17.85 -14.25
C ALA A 1036 -7.79 17.73 -14.93
N ASN A 1037 -7.17 16.54 -14.89
CA ASN A 1037 -5.89 16.29 -15.56
C ASN A 1037 -6.07 16.18 -17.09
N VAL A 1038 -7.12 15.48 -17.54
CA VAL A 1038 -7.44 15.37 -18.97
C VAL A 1038 -7.82 16.75 -19.53
N VAL A 1039 -8.62 17.53 -18.79
CA VAL A 1039 -8.94 18.92 -19.17
C VAL A 1039 -7.66 19.75 -19.33
N ARG A 1040 -6.69 19.63 -18.41
CA ARG A 1040 -5.41 20.35 -18.51
C ARG A 1040 -4.63 19.93 -19.77
N SER A 1041 -4.53 18.63 -20.04
CA SER A 1041 -3.84 18.11 -21.22
C SER A 1041 -4.50 18.54 -22.53
N ILE A 1042 -5.84 18.52 -22.60
CA ILE A 1042 -6.60 19.04 -23.75
C ILE A 1042 -6.37 20.54 -23.94
N LEU A 1043 -6.32 21.33 -22.87
CA LEU A 1043 -6.05 22.77 -22.97
C LEU A 1043 -4.61 23.06 -23.44
N ASN A 1044 -3.63 22.26 -23.01
CA ASN A 1044 -2.26 22.37 -23.50
C ASN A 1044 -2.19 22.05 -24.99
N GLU A 1045 -2.80 20.93 -25.42
CA GLU A 1045 -2.81 20.54 -26.83
C GLU A 1045 -3.55 21.56 -27.70
N LEU A 1046 -4.68 22.09 -27.20
CA LEU A 1046 -5.41 23.15 -27.87
C LEU A 1046 -4.55 24.41 -28.06
N MET A 1047 -3.73 24.76 -27.07
CA MET A 1047 -2.79 25.88 -27.17
C MET A 1047 -1.72 25.60 -28.24
N GLU A 1048 -1.16 24.40 -28.27
CA GLU A 1048 -0.19 23.98 -29.30
C GLU A 1048 -0.82 24.05 -30.70
N CYS A 1049 -2.00 23.48 -30.92
CA CYS A 1049 -2.70 23.55 -32.22
C CYS A 1049 -3.00 24.99 -32.69
N ILE A 1050 -3.20 25.94 -31.77
CA ILE A 1050 -3.38 27.37 -32.10
C ILE A 1050 -2.05 28.01 -32.49
N LEU A 1051 -0.96 27.63 -31.81
CA LEU A 1051 0.39 28.15 -32.06
C LEU A 1051 1.01 27.57 -33.33
N SER A 1052 0.75 26.29 -33.64
CA SER A 1052 1.24 25.57 -34.82
C SER A 1052 0.44 25.86 -36.10
N GLU A 1053 -0.61 26.68 -36.02
CA GLU A 1053 -1.49 27.03 -37.14
C GLU A 1053 -2.28 25.84 -37.72
N GLU A 1054 -2.52 24.80 -36.93
CA GLU A 1054 -3.39 23.68 -37.33
C GLU A 1054 -4.89 24.06 -37.30
N ILE A 1055 -5.27 25.04 -36.46
CA ILE A 1055 -6.64 25.57 -36.38
C ILE A 1055 -6.71 26.92 -37.09
N GLU A 1056 -7.13 26.88 -38.36
CA GLU A 1056 -7.33 28.06 -39.19
C GLU A 1056 -8.79 28.27 -39.61
N GLY A 1057 -9.12 29.52 -39.91
CA GLY A 1057 -10.43 29.94 -40.37
C GLY A 1057 -11.38 30.34 -39.24
N ILE A 1058 -12.29 31.26 -39.57
CA ILE A 1058 -13.21 31.90 -38.61
C ILE A 1058 -14.09 30.86 -37.88
N PHE A 1059 -14.57 29.84 -38.59
CA PHE A 1059 -15.44 28.81 -38.00
C PHE A 1059 -14.69 27.84 -37.07
N SER A 1060 -13.46 27.43 -37.41
CA SER A 1060 -12.64 26.56 -36.56
C SER A 1060 -12.18 27.28 -35.28
N LEU A 1061 -11.84 28.57 -35.39
CA LEU A 1061 -11.55 29.43 -34.23
C LEU A 1061 -12.79 29.65 -33.36
N THR A 1062 -13.97 29.79 -33.97
CA THR A 1062 -15.25 29.90 -33.24
C THR A 1062 -15.60 28.59 -32.51
N ALA A 1063 -15.38 27.43 -33.13
CA ALA A 1063 -15.52 26.13 -32.47
C ALA A 1063 -14.60 25.99 -31.25
N THR A 1064 -13.38 26.50 -31.35
CA THR A 1064 -12.41 26.55 -30.25
C THR A 1064 -12.90 27.43 -29.09
N VAL A 1065 -13.54 28.57 -29.39
CA VAL A 1065 -14.20 29.42 -28.38
C VAL A 1065 -15.31 28.65 -27.65
N PHE A 1066 -16.11 27.85 -28.38
CA PHE A 1066 -17.18 27.04 -27.77
C PHE A 1066 -16.62 26.00 -26.78
N ILE A 1067 -15.53 25.32 -27.12
CA ILE A 1067 -14.82 24.38 -26.23
C ILE A 1067 -14.38 25.09 -24.94
N VAL A 1068 -13.73 26.25 -25.08
CA VAL A 1068 -13.20 27.03 -23.94
C VAL A 1068 -14.31 27.53 -23.01
N ILE A 1069 -15.46 27.97 -23.55
CA ILE A 1069 -16.61 28.44 -22.77
C ILE A 1069 -17.20 27.31 -21.92
N ILE A 1070 -17.37 26.13 -22.52
CA ILE A 1070 -17.90 24.95 -21.83
C ILE A 1070 -16.97 24.50 -20.70
N ILE A 1071 -15.65 24.53 -20.91
CA ILE A 1071 -14.66 24.20 -19.86
C ILE A 1071 -14.72 25.21 -18.70
N LYS A 1072 -14.77 26.52 -19.02
CA LYS A 1072 -14.82 27.61 -18.03
C LYS A 1072 -16.05 27.53 -17.12
N GLY A 1073 -17.18 27.06 -17.63
CA GLY A 1073 -18.43 26.95 -16.87
C GLY A 1073 -18.39 25.98 -15.69
N LYS A 1074 -17.44 25.02 -15.66
CA LYS A 1074 -17.33 23.99 -14.62
C LYS A 1074 -15.98 23.93 -13.90
N HIS A 1075 -14.87 24.34 -14.51
CA HIS A 1075 -13.53 24.26 -13.91
C HIS A 1075 -12.79 25.61 -13.90
N LYS A 1076 -12.22 26.01 -12.75
CA LYS A 1076 -11.36 27.21 -12.63
C LYS A 1076 -9.89 26.85 -12.90
N ILE A 1077 -9.46 26.88 -14.16
CA ILE A 1077 -8.09 26.51 -14.56
C ILE A 1077 -7.32 27.78 -14.98
N SER A 1078 -6.07 27.92 -14.51
CA SER A 1078 -5.19 29.06 -14.80
C SER A 1078 -4.86 29.22 -16.29
N LEU A 1079 -4.70 28.12 -17.02
CA LEU A 1079 -4.38 28.07 -18.46
C LEU A 1079 -5.39 28.81 -19.36
N LEU A 1080 -6.63 28.98 -18.91
CA LEU A 1080 -7.64 29.75 -19.65
C LEU A 1080 -7.24 31.22 -19.82
N LYS A 1081 -6.37 31.75 -18.96
CA LYS A 1081 -5.85 33.12 -19.05
C LYS A 1081 -4.89 33.31 -20.22
N ASP A 1082 -4.24 32.25 -20.67
CA ASP A 1082 -3.22 32.29 -21.74
C ASP A 1082 -3.81 31.92 -23.10
N ILE A 1083 -4.78 30.98 -23.11
CA ILE A 1083 -5.46 30.51 -24.33
C ILE A 1083 -6.40 31.57 -24.91
N ALA A 1084 -7.18 32.27 -24.07
CA ALA A 1084 -8.15 33.26 -24.56
C ALA A 1084 -7.51 34.42 -25.34
N PRO A 1085 -6.39 35.03 -24.90
CA PRO A 1085 -5.65 36.01 -25.69
C PRO A 1085 -5.04 35.46 -26.99
N ALA A 1086 -4.63 34.18 -27.01
CA ALA A 1086 -4.11 33.54 -28.22
C ALA A 1086 -5.20 33.40 -29.30
N ILE A 1087 -6.39 32.90 -28.91
CA ILE A 1087 -7.55 32.82 -29.80
C ILE A 1087 -7.97 34.21 -30.28
N GLN A 1088 -8.02 35.19 -29.38
CA GLN A 1088 -8.40 36.57 -29.71
C GLN A 1088 -7.45 37.19 -30.75
N ARG A 1089 -6.14 36.98 -30.64
CA ARG A 1089 -5.16 37.46 -31.63
C ARG A 1089 -5.42 36.86 -33.01
N LYS A 1090 -5.65 35.54 -33.09
CA LYS A 1090 -5.96 34.85 -34.36
C LYS A 1090 -7.29 35.31 -34.96
N LEU A 1091 -8.33 35.51 -34.16
CA LEU A 1091 -9.62 36.06 -34.62
C LEU A 1091 -9.48 37.49 -35.16
N ILE A 1092 -8.66 38.34 -34.54
CA ILE A 1092 -8.35 39.69 -35.04
C ILE A 1092 -7.62 39.62 -36.37
N MET A 1093 -6.63 38.73 -36.51
CA MET A 1093 -5.93 38.51 -37.79
C MET A 1093 -6.90 38.06 -38.90
N CYS A 1094 -7.84 37.15 -38.62
CA CYS A 1094 -8.87 36.76 -39.59
C CYS A 1094 -9.78 37.93 -39.99
N LYS A 1095 -10.15 38.78 -39.03
CA LYS A 1095 -10.93 40.00 -39.30
C LYS A 1095 -10.16 40.97 -40.20
N ASP A 1096 -8.89 41.20 -39.89
CA ASP A 1096 -8.03 42.12 -40.63
C ASP A 1096 -7.76 41.61 -42.06
N ALA A 1097 -7.57 40.29 -42.23
CA ALA A 1097 -7.45 39.63 -43.53
C ALA A 1097 -8.74 39.77 -44.38
N ALA A 1098 -9.93 39.56 -43.78
CA ALA A 1098 -11.21 39.75 -44.47
C ALA A 1098 -11.44 41.23 -44.90
N THR A 1099 -10.98 42.19 -44.11
CA THR A 1099 -11.00 43.62 -44.49
C THR A 1099 -9.91 44.03 -45.49
N GLY A 1100 -8.87 43.21 -45.63
CA GLY A 1100 -7.82 43.37 -46.65
C GLY A 1100 -8.24 42.88 -48.03
N GLU A 1101 -8.93 41.73 -48.10
CA GLU A 1101 -9.51 41.22 -49.35
C GLU A 1101 -10.63 42.12 -49.90
N SER A 1102 -11.40 42.79 -49.02
CA SER A 1102 -12.40 43.78 -49.46
C SER A 1102 -11.79 45.08 -50.02
N ARG A 1103 -10.48 45.32 -49.83
CA ARG A 1103 -9.75 46.46 -50.40
C ARG A 1103 -9.00 46.10 -51.69
N GLY A 1104 -8.93 44.81 -52.05
CA GLY A 1104 -8.31 44.32 -53.28
C GLY A 1104 -9.21 44.33 -54.53
N THR A 1105 -10.49 44.70 -54.38
CA THR A 1105 -11.46 44.85 -55.49
C THR A 1105 -11.82 46.31 -55.81
N GLU A 1106 -11.00 47.26 -55.33
CA GLU A 1106 -10.95 48.63 -55.84
C GLU A 1106 -9.49 49.00 -56.16
N ARG A 1107 -8.96 48.41 -57.23
CA ARG A 1107 -7.96 49.04 -58.11
C ARG A 1107 -7.87 48.35 -59.46
#